data_AF-A0A3L6DZ74-F1
#
_entry.id   AF-A0A3L6DZ74-F1
#
_cell.length_a   1.000
_cell.length_b   1.000
_cell.length_c   1.000
_cell.angle_alpha   90.00
_cell.angle_beta   90.00
_cell.angle_gamma   90.00
#
_symmetry.space_group_name_H-M   'P 1'
#
loop_
_entity.id
_entity.type
_entity.pdbx_description
1 polymer ?
#
loop_
_entity_poly.entity_id
_entity_poly.type
_entity_poly.pdbx_seq_one_letter_code
_entity_poly.pdbx_strand_id
1 'polypeptide(L)'
;MACAAAPSPLPGVPARRSTTAPCVVFAVGPHPPRFYRPFKPSTGGAPRSSLRVVASSSKADPVEERLPVAPLADVLVSANASSPSPPVEPQPQVSTGTWKWRGYNIRYQHAGTAGPALVLVHGFGANRVYAIDLIGYGYSDKPDPREIEENFYTFETWGEQLNTFCAEVVQSEAFFICNSIGGVVGLQAAVMEPKTCKGIVLLDISLRMLHIKKQPWFGKPFIKSFQSLLRNTIVGKLFFNAVATPESVKNILCQCYHDTSAVTDELVQVILQPGLDPGAVDVFLEFICYSGGPLPEELLPLVKCPVLVAWGEKDPWEPVELGRAYASFDTVEEFVVLPDVGHCPQLTGGTTVSDSEDGGFGKGSIDLGGLQVRQVTTFAKVWSTTQGGQDGLGATFFKPSPVPAGFSVLGHYAQPNNRPLFGHVLVGRDTSGAGGALLAAPVDYALVWSSPDGAGNFWLPTAPEGYKAVGVVVTAAADKPSPDEVRCVRADFTDACETEDSVWSSDKDGFSASTLRPAVRGIEARGVHAGTFLAQSSATPAAAAAGVSTTLACLKNNSASYTSSMPDLAQLNSLLAAYAPHVYLHPNEPYFPSSVAWFFENGALMYQKGSSQTPTPVDADGSNLPQGGGNDGGYWLDLPADGNQREKVKRGDLAGAKVYVQAKPMLGGTVADLAVWIFYPFNGPARAKVGLIPSIPLGEIGEHVGDWEHVTLRVSNFSGELLRMYFSQHSAGTWVDASRLEYLDGGDGGGSRPVAYASLHGHAFYPNAGTVLQGNSGLGIGIRNDCARGSRLDTGAGRCEVVSAEYLGVKEPAWLGFEREWGPRDEYDIGREINRAARLLPRSVRERLAKLVEKVLVGEGPTGPKMHGNWRNDEREA
;
A
#
# COMPACT_ATOMS: atom_id res chain seq x y z
N MET A 1 -9.84 -11.04 49.97
CA MET A 1 -10.90 -10.54 50.87
C MET A 1 -11.78 -9.59 50.07
N ALA A 2 -13.11 -9.74 50.10
CA ALA A 2 -14.16 -8.78 49.69
C ALA A 2 -14.07 -8.15 48.26
N CYS A 3 -15.15 -7.98 47.48
CA CYS A 3 -16.60 -8.05 47.72
C CYS A 3 -17.32 -8.95 46.69
N ALA A 4 -18.58 -9.28 46.96
CA ALA A 4 -19.43 -10.18 46.15
C ALA A 4 -20.57 -9.43 45.42
N ALA A 5 -21.08 -10.06 44.34
CA ALA A 5 -22.49 -10.36 43.97
C ALA A 5 -23.62 -9.32 44.25
N ALA A 6 -24.78 -9.29 43.56
CA ALA A 6 -25.56 -10.38 42.95
C ALA A 6 -26.55 -9.85 41.83
N PRO A 7 -27.73 -10.44 41.48
CA PRO A 7 -28.04 -10.79 40.08
C PRO A 7 -29.39 -10.28 39.50
N SER A 8 -29.74 -10.75 38.30
CA SER A 8 -30.97 -10.48 37.51
C SER A 8 -32.30 -10.83 38.20
N PRO A 9 -33.45 -10.34 37.66
CA PRO A 9 -34.47 -11.30 37.20
C PRO A 9 -35.30 -10.91 35.95
N LEU A 10 -35.67 -11.94 35.18
CA LEU A 10 -36.96 -12.10 34.45
C LEU A 10 -37.83 -13.09 35.27
N PRO A 11 -39.14 -13.38 35.01
CA PRO A 11 -39.92 -13.17 33.77
C PRO A 11 -41.38 -12.70 33.97
N GLY A 12 -42.20 -12.65 32.89
CA GLY A 12 -43.68 -12.65 33.04
C GLY A 12 -44.51 -12.21 31.81
N VAL A 13 -45.19 -13.15 31.16
CA VAL A 13 -46.24 -12.96 30.12
C VAL A 13 -47.36 -13.96 30.47
N PRO A 14 -48.66 -13.59 30.50
CA PRO A 14 -49.55 -13.98 29.39
C PRO A 14 -50.85 -13.17 29.14
N ALA A 15 -51.33 -13.25 27.89
CA ALA A 15 -52.75 -13.38 27.48
C ALA A 15 -53.75 -12.19 27.68
N ARG A 16 -54.85 -12.04 26.91
CA ARG A 16 -55.26 -12.44 25.53
C ARG A 16 -56.67 -11.83 25.28
N ARG A 17 -57.08 -11.68 24.00
CA ARG A 17 -58.47 -11.44 23.51
C ARG A 17 -59.09 -10.05 23.77
N SER A 18 -60.16 -9.60 23.08
CA SER A 18 -60.61 -9.72 21.66
C SER A 18 -61.99 -9.05 21.51
N THR A 19 -62.23 -8.22 20.49
CA THR A 19 -63.56 -7.98 19.87
C THR A 19 -63.40 -7.10 18.60
N THR A 20 -63.55 -7.67 17.40
CA THR A 20 -64.72 -7.55 16.48
C THR A 20 -64.84 -6.24 15.68
N ALA A 21 -64.71 -6.36 14.34
CA ALA A 21 -65.26 -5.43 13.35
C ALA A 21 -66.80 -5.53 13.27
N PRO A 22 -67.51 -4.66 12.52
CA PRO A 22 -67.73 -4.95 11.08
C PRO A 22 -67.95 -3.75 10.11
N CYS A 23 -67.50 -3.95 8.85
CA CYS A 23 -68.23 -3.82 7.56
C CYS A 23 -69.10 -2.59 7.18
N VAL A 24 -68.75 -1.91 6.05
CA VAL A 24 -69.57 -1.45 4.89
C VAL A 24 -68.57 -1.23 3.71
N VAL A 25 -68.51 -1.90 2.55
CA VAL A 25 -69.43 -2.24 1.41
C VAL A 25 -69.44 -1.20 0.24
N PHE A 26 -68.64 -1.53 -0.80
CA PHE A 26 -68.83 -1.42 -2.27
C PHE A 26 -69.04 -0.09 -3.07
N ALA A 27 -68.23 0.04 -4.15
CA ALA A 27 -68.61 0.16 -5.59
C ALA A 27 -68.21 1.42 -6.45
N VAL A 28 -67.31 1.16 -7.44
CA VAL A 28 -67.37 1.46 -8.90
C VAL A 28 -67.63 2.89 -9.47
N GLY A 29 -66.57 3.46 -10.11
CA GLY A 29 -66.60 4.26 -11.36
C GLY A 29 -67.17 5.70 -11.34
N PRO A 30 -67.05 6.52 -12.43
CA PRO A 30 -66.48 6.26 -13.77
C PRO A 30 -65.50 7.35 -14.34
N HIS A 31 -65.09 7.20 -15.61
CA HIS A 31 -64.41 8.18 -16.50
C HIS A 31 -65.41 9.17 -17.18
N PRO A 32 -65.03 10.05 -18.16
CA PRO A 32 -63.95 11.05 -18.31
C PRO A 32 -64.55 12.47 -18.63
N PRO A 33 -63.84 13.49 -19.21
CA PRO A 33 -63.70 13.56 -20.69
C PRO A 33 -62.42 14.28 -21.25
N ARG A 34 -62.30 14.31 -22.58
CA ARG A 34 -61.31 15.07 -23.39
C ARG A 34 -61.99 16.30 -24.05
N PHE A 35 -61.23 17.35 -24.44
CA PHE A 35 -60.99 17.77 -25.85
C PHE A 35 -60.76 19.28 -26.15
N TYR A 36 -59.91 19.50 -27.17
CA TYR A 36 -59.85 20.56 -28.21
C TYR A 36 -59.27 22.00 -28.01
N ARG A 37 -58.35 22.27 -28.96
CA ARG A 37 -57.78 23.51 -29.59
C ARG A 37 -58.85 24.60 -29.94
N PRO A 38 -58.54 25.84 -30.47
CA PRO A 38 -57.43 26.17 -31.39
C PRO A 38 -56.86 27.63 -31.46
N PHE A 39 -55.99 27.83 -32.48
CA PHE A 39 -55.57 29.06 -33.21
C PHE A 39 -54.21 29.77 -32.94
N LYS A 40 -53.65 30.22 -34.08
CA LYS A 40 -52.39 30.94 -34.42
C LYS A 40 -52.82 32.18 -35.28
N PRO A 41 -51.98 33.12 -35.79
CA PRO A 41 -50.57 33.06 -36.23
C PRO A 41 -49.72 34.18 -35.57
N SER A 42 -48.51 34.62 -35.97
CA SER A 42 -47.67 34.55 -37.19
C SER A 42 -46.18 34.81 -36.78
N THR A 43 -45.13 34.95 -37.60
CA THR A 43 -44.65 34.33 -38.87
C THR A 43 -43.13 34.59 -38.97
N GLY A 44 -42.33 33.64 -39.49
CA GLY A 44 -40.89 33.85 -39.76
C GLY A 44 -40.13 32.55 -40.05
N GLY A 45 -39.92 32.22 -41.33
CA GLY A 45 -39.01 31.14 -41.77
C GLY A 45 -37.59 31.68 -42.06
N ALA A 46 -36.60 30.91 -42.50
CA ALA A 46 -36.52 29.49 -42.90
C ALA A 46 -35.02 29.04 -42.84
N PRO A 47 -34.53 28.01 -43.56
CA PRO A 47 -34.72 26.58 -43.30
C PRO A 47 -33.41 25.80 -42.99
N ARG A 48 -33.57 24.50 -42.67
CA ARG A 48 -32.51 23.48 -42.53
C ARG A 48 -31.81 23.15 -43.87
N SER A 49 -30.58 22.62 -43.84
CA SER A 49 -30.28 21.21 -44.23
C SER A 49 -28.77 20.84 -44.34
N SER A 50 -28.48 19.58 -43.99
CA SER A 50 -27.37 18.67 -44.39
C SER A 50 -26.11 19.16 -45.15
N LEU A 51 -24.95 18.74 -44.64
CA LEU A 51 -23.75 18.25 -45.38
C LEU A 51 -23.01 17.28 -44.42
N ARG A 52 -22.55 16.07 -44.75
CA ARG A 52 -21.80 15.49 -45.90
C ARG A 52 -20.31 15.88 -45.91
N VAL A 53 -19.46 14.88 -45.66
CA VAL A 53 -17.98 14.92 -45.73
C VAL A 53 -17.51 15.04 -47.18
N VAL A 54 -16.62 16.00 -47.47
CA VAL A 54 -15.55 15.93 -48.49
C VAL A 54 -14.38 16.80 -48.01
N ALA A 55 -13.14 16.36 -48.21
CA ALA A 55 -11.92 17.07 -47.85
C ALA A 55 -11.53 18.18 -48.85
N SER A 56 -10.77 19.18 -48.40
CA SER A 56 -9.74 19.84 -49.23
C SER A 56 -8.70 20.56 -48.36
N SER A 57 -7.53 20.81 -48.94
CA SER A 57 -6.33 21.35 -48.31
C SER A 57 -6.38 22.86 -48.05
N SER A 58 -5.56 23.32 -47.10
CA SER A 58 -5.00 24.68 -47.11
C SER A 58 -3.46 24.60 -47.04
N LYS A 59 -2.80 25.54 -47.73
CA LYS A 59 -1.35 25.54 -47.94
C LYS A 59 -0.62 26.32 -46.85
N ALA A 60 0.66 25.98 -46.66
CA ALA A 60 1.63 26.82 -45.96
C ALA A 60 2.02 28.06 -46.78
N ASP A 61 2.59 29.06 -46.10
CA ASP A 61 3.71 29.95 -46.51
C ASP A 61 3.86 31.06 -45.44
N PRO A 62 5.04 31.68 -45.24
CA PRO A 62 6.40 31.11 -45.29
C PRO A 62 7.24 31.46 -44.03
N VAL A 63 8.44 30.89 -43.92
CA VAL A 63 9.43 31.15 -42.86
C VAL A 63 10.38 32.28 -43.26
N GLU A 64 10.78 33.14 -42.31
CA GLU A 64 11.78 34.20 -42.52
C GLU A 64 13.20 33.73 -42.12
N GLU A 65 14.17 33.85 -43.02
CA GLU A 65 15.57 33.42 -42.81
C GLU A 65 16.40 34.41 -41.98
N ARG A 66 17.32 33.88 -41.15
CA ARG A 66 18.59 34.56 -40.85
C ARG A 66 19.78 33.60 -40.94
N LEU A 67 20.88 34.14 -41.47
CA LEU A 67 22.05 33.44 -41.99
C LEU A 67 23.08 33.03 -40.89
N PRO A 68 24.01 32.09 -41.21
CA PRO A 68 24.81 31.38 -40.20
C PRO A 68 26.12 32.09 -39.82
N VAL A 69 26.70 31.66 -38.69
CA VAL A 69 28.08 31.98 -38.28
C VAL A 69 28.93 30.70 -38.30
N ALA A 70 30.18 30.83 -38.75
CA ALA A 70 31.07 29.74 -39.16
C ALA A 70 31.67 28.90 -37.98
N PRO A 71 32.12 27.66 -38.24
CA PRO A 71 32.62 26.75 -37.21
C PRO A 71 34.10 26.94 -36.88
N LEU A 72 34.54 26.46 -35.71
CA LEU A 72 35.96 26.39 -35.34
C LEU A 72 36.33 25.06 -34.66
N ALA A 73 37.19 24.33 -35.36
CA ALA A 73 38.15 23.31 -34.91
C ALA A 73 37.64 22.03 -34.19
N ASP A 74 37.74 20.92 -34.92
CA ASP A 74 37.84 19.57 -34.36
C ASP A 74 39.05 19.42 -33.43
N VAL A 75 38.84 18.81 -32.26
CA VAL A 75 39.91 18.16 -31.50
C VAL A 75 39.60 16.67 -31.45
N LEU A 76 40.29 15.91 -32.32
CA LEU A 76 40.31 14.45 -32.27
C LEU A 76 41.02 13.98 -30.99
N VAL A 77 40.26 13.36 -30.08
CA VAL A 77 40.82 12.48 -29.04
C VAL A 77 40.30 11.07 -29.26
N SER A 78 41.21 10.11 -29.22
CA SER A 78 41.01 8.72 -29.65
C SER A 78 39.91 7.99 -28.88
N ALA A 79 39.13 7.18 -29.59
CA ALA A 79 38.35 6.11 -28.99
C ALA A 79 39.29 5.03 -28.44
N ASN A 80 39.30 4.83 -27.11
CA ASN A 80 39.49 3.56 -26.39
C ASN A 80 39.89 3.82 -24.93
N ALA A 81 38.88 4.05 -24.07
CA ALA A 81 38.95 3.73 -22.65
C ALA A 81 37.52 3.55 -22.13
N SER A 82 37.17 2.33 -21.74
CA SER A 82 35.90 2.03 -21.08
C SER A 82 35.89 2.61 -19.67
N SER A 83 35.11 3.66 -19.43
CA SER A 83 34.76 4.08 -18.06
C SER A 83 33.70 3.12 -17.53
N PRO A 84 33.93 2.43 -16.39
CA PRO A 84 32.90 1.57 -15.80
C PRO A 84 31.74 2.43 -15.29
N SER A 85 30.51 1.94 -15.47
CA SER A 85 29.33 2.47 -14.80
C SER A 85 29.53 2.46 -13.29
N PRO A 86 28.98 3.44 -12.54
CA PRO A 86 28.94 3.33 -11.08
C PRO A 86 28.18 2.04 -10.70
N PRO A 87 28.65 1.28 -9.70
CA PRO A 87 27.95 0.06 -9.26
C PRO A 87 26.55 0.40 -8.78
N VAL A 88 25.58 -0.45 -9.14
CA VAL A 88 24.25 -0.46 -8.49
C VAL A 88 24.48 -0.76 -7.01
N GLU A 89 24.15 0.16 -6.11
CA GLU A 89 24.17 -0.13 -4.68
C GLU A 89 23.04 -1.13 -4.37
N PRO A 90 23.37 -2.35 -3.87
CA PRO A 90 22.34 -3.31 -3.49
C PRO A 90 21.60 -2.79 -2.25
N GLN A 91 20.29 -3.09 -2.14
CA GLN A 91 19.60 -2.88 -0.88
C GLN A 91 20.35 -3.61 0.25
N PRO A 92 20.62 -2.94 1.39
CA PRO A 92 21.57 -3.44 2.36
C PRO A 92 20.97 -4.63 3.12
N GLN A 93 21.36 -5.85 2.75
CA GLN A 93 20.99 -7.07 3.46
C GLN A 93 21.42 -6.99 4.93
N VAL A 94 20.45 -7.00 5.84
CA VAL A 94 20.70 -7.10 7.28
C VAL A 94 21.28 -8.48 7.57
N SER A 95 22.56 -8.52 7.92
CA SER A 95 23.26 -9.73 8.32
C SER A 95 23.41 -9.76 9.84
N THR A 96 23.11 -10.89 10.47
CA THR A 96 23.38 -11.10 11.89
C THR A 96 24.78 -11.69 12.06
N GLY A 97 25.61 -11.03 12.87
CA GLY A 97 26.95 -11.47 13.24
C GLY A 97 27.08 -11.76 14.73
N THR A 98 28.10 -12.55 15.08
CA THR A 98 28.53 -12.76 16.45
C THR A 98 30.01 -12.41 16.56
N TRP A 99 30.35 -11.53 17.51
CA TRP A 99 31.72 -11.10 17.80
C TRP A 99 32.13 -11.59 19.18
N LYS A 100 33.39 -11.98 19.36
CA LYS A 100 33.91 -12.44 20.65
C LYS A 100 34.60 -11.31 21.40
N TRP A 101 33.90 -10.70 22.36
CA TRP A 101 34.45 -9.66 23.21
C TRP A 101 34.76 -10.22 24.61
N ARG A 102 36.01 -10.10 25.04
CA ARG A 102 36.51 -10.67 26.32
C ARG A 102 36.19 -12.18 26.51
N GLY A 103 35.98 -12.90 25.42
CA GLY A 103 35.60 -14.32 25.39
C GLY A 103 34.09 -14.59 25.27
N TYR A 104 33.24 -13.59 25.55
CA TYR A 104 31.79 -13.66 25.43
C TYR A 104 31.30 -13.42 24.01
N ASN A 105 30.23 -14.09 23.63
CA ASN A 105 29.56 -13.95 22.34
C ASN A 105 28.63 -12.73 22.39
N ILE A 106 28.94 -11.72 21.59
CA ILE A 106 28.16 -10.50 21.43
C ILE A 106 27.44 -10.57 20.08
N ARG A 107 26.11 -10.52 20.09
CA ARG A 107 25.31 -10.45 18.88
C ARG A 107 25.27 -9.02 18.37
N TYR A 108 25.39 -8.87 17.06
CA TYR A 108 25.12 -7.62 16.36
C TYR A 108 24.43 -7.91 15.04
N GLN A 109 23.71 -6.94 14.51
CA GLN A 109 23.28 -6.90 13.12
C GLN A 109 24.03 -5.82 12.38
N HIS A 110 24.27 -6.01 11.10
CA HIS A 110 24.85 -4.98 10.25
C HIS A 110 24.24 -4.97 8.85
N ALA A 111 24.24 -3.80 8.24
CA ALA A 111 23.72 -3.55 6.91
C ALA A 111 24.62 -2.51 6.22
N GLY A 112 24.71 -2.55 4.89
CA GLY A 112 25.51 -1.61 4.10
C GLY A 112 27.03 -1.85 4.17
N THR A 113 27.75 -1.35 3.16
CA THR A 113 29.20 -1.58 2.98
C THR A 113 30.02 -0.30 2.76
N ALA A 114 29.37 0.85 2.57
CA ALA A 114 30.00 2.14 2.25
C ALA A 114 29.38 3.29 3.06
N GLY A 115 30.10 4.42 3.13
CA GLY A 115 29.70 5.61 3.88
C GLY A 115 30.18 5.64 5.34
N PRO A 116 29.88 6.73 6.08
CA PRO A 116 30.18 6.84 7.51
C PRO A 116 29.51 5.71 8.30
N ALA A 117 30.22 5.14 9.28
CA ALA A 117 29.63 4.13 10.14
C ALA A 117 28.63 4.75 11.13
N LEU A 118 27.51 4.05 11.31
CA LEU A 118 26.47 4.35 12.28
C LEU A 118 26.34 3.16 13.23
N VAL A 119 26.53 3.39 14.53
CA VAL A 119 26.35 2.35 15.55
C VAL A 119 25.11 2.66 16.38
N LEU A 120 24.17 1.72 16.37
CA LEU A 120 22.87 1.82 16.99
C LEU A 120 22.89 1.04 18.30
N VAL A 121 22.70 1.74 19.40
CA VAL A 121 22.64 1.18 20.74
C VAL A 121 21.16 1.14 21.13
N HIS A 122 20.53 -0.02 20.86
CA HIS A 122 19.08 -0.28 20.98
C HIS A 122 18.18 0.39 19.90
N GLY A 123 18.62 0.47 18.64
CA GLY A 123 17.82 1.04 17.52
C GLY A 123 18.10 0.41 16.15
N PHE A 124 17.38 0.85 15.12
CA PHE A 124 17.52 0.40 13.72
C PHE A 124 17.65 1.59 12.73
N GLY A 125 18.27 1.36 11.56
CA GLY A 125 18.53 2.41 10.56
C GLY A 125 19.21 1.90 9.28
N ALA A 126 19.35 2.76 8.27
CA ALA A 126 19.90 2.40 6.95
C ALA A 126 21.11 3.28 6.55
N ASN A 127 22.24 2.63 6.24
CA ASN A 127 23.55 3.09 5.71
C ASN A 127 24.56 1.96 6.06
N ARG A 128 25.89 2.19 6.12
CA ARG A 128 26.83 1.31 6.85
C ARG A 128 26.51 1.33 8.35
N VAL A 129 25.55 0.50 8.75
CA VAL A 129 24.89 0.51 10.05
C VAL A 129 25.21 -0.77 10.81
N TYR A 130 25.45 -0.64 12.11
CA TYR A 130 25.63 -1.74 13.04
C TYR A 130 24.69 -1.57 14.23
N ALA A 131 23.80 -2.53 14.50
CA ALA A 131 22.99 -2.57 15.72
C ALA A 131 23.57 -3.61 16.68
N ILE A 132 24.02 -3.20 17.86
CA ILE A 132 24.71 -4.07 18.83
C ILE A 132 23.83 -4.40 20.03
N ASP A 133 23.79 -5.67 20.41
CA ASP A 133 23.21 -6.12 21.67
C ASP A 133 24.29 -6.02 22.75
N LEU A 134 24.11 -5.13 23.74
CA LEU A 134 25.06 -5.00 24.85
C LEU A 134 25.23 -6.33 25.61
N ILE A 135 26.39 -6.54 26.24
CA ILE A 135 26.60 -7.72 27.09
C ILE A 135 25.50 -7.75 28.18
N GLY A 136 24.86 -8.90 28.36
CA GLY A 136 23.70 -9.05 29.23
C GLY A 136 22.32 -8.79 28.61
N TYR A 137 22.25 -8.25 27.37
CA TYR A 137 21.01 -7.88 26.69
C TYR A 137 20.81 -8.64 25.37
N GLY A 138 19.55 -8.71 24.91
CA GLY A 138 19.21 -9.32 23.62
C GLY A 138 19.76 -10.73 23.48
N TYR A 139 20.32 -11.08 22.32
CA TYR A 139 20.94 -12.39 22.07
C TYR A 139 22.44 -12.45 22.36
N SER A 140 23.00 -11.45 23.05
CA SER A 140 24.36 -11.53 23.60
C SER A 140 24.39 -12.43 24.86
N ASP A 141 25.58 -12.95 25.16
CA ASP A 141 25.84 -13.73 26.39
C ASP A 141 25.43 -12.94 27.65
N LYS A 142 24.97 -13.68 28.67
CA LYS A 142 24.44 -13.13 29.93
C LYS A 142 25.18 -13.74 31.13
N PRO A 143 26.51 -13.53 31.26
CA PRO A 143 27.29 -14.14 32.33
C PRO A 143 26.77 -13.72 33.72
N ASP A 144 26.73 -14.68 34.65
CA ASP A 144 26.21 -14.46 35.99
C ASP A 144 27.05 -13.38 36.72
N PRO A 145 26.45 -12.27 37.18
CA PRO A 145 27.14 -11.22 37.93
C PRO A 145 27.92 -11.71 39.16
N ARG A 146 27.62 -12.91 39.67
CA ARG A 146 28.23 -13.52 40.85
C ARG A 146 29.44 -14.41 40.53
N GLU A 147 29.64 -14.76 39.26
CA GLU A 147 30.72 -15.65 38.80
C GLU A 147 31.80 -14.90 37.99
N ILE A 148 31.63 -13.59 37.79
CA ILE A 148 32.51 -12.69 37.04
C ILE A 148 33.11 -11.59 37.96
N GLU A 149 33.95 -10.73 37.38
CA GLU A 149 34.61 -9.62 38.08
C GLU A 149 33.59 -8.67 38.74
N GLU A 150 33.91 -8.16 39.95
CA GLU A 150 33.05 -7.21 40.64
C GLU A 150 32.82 -5.93 39.80
N ASN A 151 31.56 -5.51 39.69
CA ASN A 151 31.13 -4.35 38.88
C ASN A 151 31.35 -4.55 37.36
N PHE A 152 31.13 -5.76 36.85
CA PHE A 152 31.18 -6.00 35.41
C PHE A 152 30.09 -5.22 34.63
N TYR A 153 28.83 -5.20 35.07
CA TYR A 153 27.74 -4.50 34.37
C TYR A 153 27.68 -3.00 34.73
N THR A 154 28.54 -2.19 34.11
CA THR A 154 28.64 -0.73 34.32
C THR A 154 28.64 0.03 32.99
N PHE A 155 28.38 1.34 33.04
CA PHE A 155 28.46 2.19 31.83
C PHE A 155 29.87 2.26 31.28
N GLU A 156 30.88 2.19 32.15
CA GLU A 156 32.29 2.10 31.79
C GLU A 156 32.56 0.82 31.01
N THR A 157 32.06 -0.34 31.47
CA THR A 157 32.18 -1.62 30.75
C THR A 157 31.42 -1.62 29.42
N TRP A 158 30.17 -1.11 29.38
CA TRP A 158 29.42 -1.02 28.12
C TRP A 158 30.01 0.03 27.16
N GLY A 159 30.60 1.11 27.68
CA GLY A 159 31.32 2.11 26.89
C GLY A 159 32.62 1.55 26.30
N GLU A 160 33.34 0.73 27.06
CA GLU A 160 34.47 -0.06 26.56
C GLU A 160 34.01 -1.08 25.50
N GLN A 161 32.89 -1.77 25.72
CA GLN A 161 32.31 -2.70 24.74
C GLN A 161 32.03 -1.99 23.41
N LEU A 162 31.38 -0.83 23.46
CA LEU A 162 31.05 -0.03 22.28
C LEU A 162 32.31 0.47 21.56
N ASN A 163 33.30 0.98 22.29
CA ASN A 163 34.56 1.45 21.70
C ASN A 163 35.40 0.29 21.12
N THR A 164 35.42 -0.87 21.77
CA THR A 164 36.14 -2.05 21.28
C THR A 164 35.43 -2.66 20.07
N PHE A 165 34.10 -2.67 20.04
CA PHE A 165 33.31 -3.03 18.86
C PHE A 165 33.62 -2.09 17.68
N CYS A 166 33.73 -0.78 17.95
CA CYS A 166 34.13 0.19 16.93
C CYS A 166 35.56 -0.05 16.42
N ALA A 167 36.49 -0.45 17.28
CA ALA A 167 37.87 -0.75 16.91
C ALA A 167 38.03 -2.08 16.15
N GLU A 168 37.36 -3.16 16.59
CA GLU A 168 37.56 -4.51 16.07
C GLU A 168 36.62 -4.87 14.92
N VAL A 169 35.35 -4.47 14.97
CA VAL A 169 34.29 -4.87 14.03
C VAL A 169 33.96 -3.74 13.05
N VAL A 170 33.76 -2.52 13.53
CA VAL A 170 33.47 -1.36 12.67
C VAL A 170 34.74 -0.83 12.00
N GLN A 171 35.90 -0.95 12.65
CA GLN A 171 37.22 -0.55 12.13
C GLN A 171 37.27 0.89 11.59
N SER A 172 36.41 1.76 12.12
CA SER A 172 36.35 3.19 11.77
C SER A 172 35.68 4.00 12.88
N GLU A 173 35.96 5.29 12.90
CA GLU A 173 35.15 6.28 13.62
C GLU A 173 33.69 6.19 13.18
N ALA A 174 32.74 6.40 14.10
CA ALA A 174 31.31 6.21 13.87
C ALA A 174 30.45 7.29 14.54
N PHE A 175 29.24 7.49 14.01
CA PHE A 175 28.18 8.22 14.71
C PHE A 175 27.38 7.25 15.57
N PHE A 176 27.01 7.66 16.78
CA PHE A 176 26.23 6.83 17.70
C PHE A 176 24.76 7.29 17.72
N ILE A 177 23.81 6.37 17.56
CA ILE A 177 22.39 6.64 17.76
C ILE A 177 21.92 5.76 18.93
N CYS A 178 21.42 6.40 19.98
CA CYS A 178 21.31 5.78 21.29
C CYS A 178 19.95 6.10 21.93
N ASN A 179 19.13 5.09 22.21
CA ASN A 179 17.86 5.26 22.89
C ASN A 179 17.95 4.92 24.39
N SER A 180 17.23 5.66 25.23
CA SER A 180 17.05 5.39 26.66
C SER A 180 18.38 5.17 27.40
N ILE A 181 18.58 4.02 28.05
CA ILE A 181 19.81 3.66 28.76
C ILE A 181 21.05 3.63 27.85
N GLY A 182 20.85 3.31 26.56
CA GLY A 182 21.90 3.33 25.55
C GLY A 182 22.51 4.72 25.36
N GLY A 183 21.75 5.79 25.64
CA GLY A 183 22.25 7.16 25.60
C GLY A 183 23.41 7.42 26.57
N VAL A 184 23.30 6.88 27.79
CA VAL A 184 24.37 7.00 28.80
C VAL A 184 25.59 6.18 28.40
N VAL A 185 25.39 5.01 27.76
CA VAL A 185 26.48 4.18 27.22
C VAL A 185 27.20 4.90 26.07
N GLY A 186 26.48 5.50 25.13
CA GLY A 186 27.05 6.28 24.02
C GLY A 186 27.84 7.50 24.49
N LEU A 187 27.29 8.26 25.45
CA LEU A 187 28.00 9.37 26.10
C LEU A 187 29.28 8.88 26.81
N GLN A 188 29.20 7.78 27.57
CA GLN A 188 30.36 7.25 28.30
C GLN A 188 31.45 6.76 27.34
N ALA A 189 31.08 6.07 26.25
CA ALA A 189 32.01 5.66 25.20
C ALA A 189 32.73 6.86 24.56
N ALA A 190 31.99 7.92 24.21
CA ALA A 190 32.55 9.13 23.60
C ALA A 190 33.41 9.96 24.56
N VAL A 191 33.20 9.86 25.88
CA VAL A 191 34.10 10.43 26.89
C VAL A 191 35.38 9.59 27.03
N MET A 192 35.28 8.26 26.97
CA MET A 192 36.41 7.34 27.12
C MET A 192 37.36 7.34 25.92
N GLU A 193 36.83 7.38 24.69
CA GLU A 193 37.64 7.49 23.46
C GLU A 193 37.02 8.51 22.49
N PRO A 194 37.30 9.82 22.69
CA PRO A 194 36.68 10.89 21.92
C PRO A 194 36.98 10.87 20.41
N LYS A 195 37.98 10.11 19.95
CA LYS A 195 38.29 9.98 18.52
C LYS A 195 37.38 8.98 17.81
N THR A 196 36.87 7.98 18.52
CA THR A 196 36.02 6.93 17.94
C THR A 196 34.62 7.46 17.58
N CYS A 197 34.12 8.46 18.30
CA CYS A 197 32.78 9.01 18.12
C CYS A 197 32.79 10.33 17.32
N LYS A 198 32.12 10.35 16.16
CA LYS A 198 31.94 11.56 15.32
C LYS A 198 30.82 12.48 15.77
N GLY A 199 29.86 11.94 16.50
CA GLY A 199 28.67 12.65 16.98
C GLY A 199 27.63 11.67 17.52
N ILE A 200 26.72 12.16 18.35
CA ILE A 200 25.75 11.34 19.07
C ILE A 200 24.33 11.87 18.82
N VAL A 201 23.39 10.98 18.54
CA VAL A 201 21.95 11.24 18.62
C VAL A 201 21.39 10.51 19.83
N LEU A 202 20.86 11.28 20.77
CA LEU A 202 20.21 10.78 21.99
C LEU A 202 18.70 10.79 21.80
N LEU A 203 18.07 9.63 21.89
CA LEU A 203 16.62 9.45 21.80
C LEU A 203 16.07 9.10 23.19
N ASP A 204 15.31 10.00 23.83
CA ASP A 204 14.64 9.72 25.12
C ASP A 204 15.60 9.17 26.20
N ILE A 205 16.81 9.76 26.27
CA ILE A 205 17.90 9.28 27.14
C ILE A 205 17.46 9.22 28.61
N SER A 206 17.74 8.10 29.29
CA SER A 206 17.28 7.93 30.67
C SER A 206 17.87 8.98 31.61
N LEU A 207 17.00 9.67 32.35
CA LEU A 207 17.34 10.67 33.37
C LEU A 207 17.93 10.04 34.64
N ARG A 208 17.86 8.70 34.73
CA ARG A 208 18.32 7.87 35.85
C ARG A 208 17.71 8.27 37.19
N MET A 209 16.38 8.44 37.25
CA MET A 209 15.68 8.95 38.44
C MET A 209 15.89 8.12 39.73
N LEU A 210 16.19 6.82 39.63
CA LEU A 210 16.52 5.95 40.77
C LEU A 210 17.98 6.08 41.28
N HIS A 211 18.81 6.91 40.64
CA HIS A 211 20.23 7.08 40.99
C HIS A 211 20.43 7.72 42.37
N ILE A 212 21.44 7.28 43.13
CA ILE A 212 21.69 7.71 44.53
C ILE A 212 21.89 9.24 44.65
N LYS A 213 22.36 9.92 43.59
CA LYS A 213 22.51 11.39 43.56
C LYS A 213 21.18 12.14 43.44
N LYS A 214 20.16 11.57 42.76
CA LYS A 214 18.83 12.19 42.54
C LYS A 214 17.82 11.87 43.65
N GLN A 215 18.14 10.95 44.55
CA GLN A 215 17.25 10.51 45.64
C GLN A 215 17.37 11.36 46.92
N PRO A 216 16.24 11.74 47.57
CA PRO A 216 16.25 12.47 48.83
C PRO A 216 17.04 11.76 49.94
N TRP A 217 17.67 12.53 50.83
CA TRP A 217 18.58 11.98 51.86
C TRP A 217 17.91 10.93 52.78
N PHE A 218 16.61 11.05 53.03
CA PHE A 218 15.81 10.11 53.82
C PHE A 218 15.42 8.82 53.07
N GLY A 219 15.43 8.80 51.73
CA GLY A 219 15.08 7.63 50.92
C GLY A 219 16.25 6.66 50.71
N LYS A 220 17.50 7.14 50.85
CA LYS A 220 18.73 6.37 50.59
C LYS A 220 18.86 5.06 51.40
N PRO A 221 18.46 4.98 52.69
CA PRO A 221 18.51 3.71 53.44
C PRO A 221 17.50 2.67 52.93
N PHE A 222 16.30 3.11 52.57
CA PHE A 222 15.23 2.24 52.08
C PHE A 222 15.59 1.61 50.73
N ILE A 223 16.09 2.42 49.79
CA ILE A 223 16.53 1.95 48.46
C ILE A 223 17.70 0.95 48.59
N LYS A 224 18.71 1.24 49.42
CA LYS A 224 19.80 0.27 49.68
C LYS A 224 19.31 -1.05 50.26
N SER A 225 18.33 -1.01 51.17
CA SER A 225 17.73 -2.22 51.74
C SER A 225 16.93 -3.02 50.70
N PHE A 226 16.15 -2.34 49.86
CA PHE A 226 15.37 -2.94 48.78
C PHE A 226 16.27 -3.59 47.70
N GLN A 227 17.32 -2.89 47.27
CA GLN A 227 18.32 -3.40 46.34
C GLN A 227 19.06 -4.63 46.92
N SER A 228 19.46 -4.58 48.20
CA SER A 228 20.09 -5.73 48.86
C SER A 228 19.14 -6.94 48.98
N LEU A 229 17.84 -6.71 49.17
CA LEU A 229 16.83 -7.77 49.24
C LEU A 229 16.63 -8.45 47.87
N LEU A 230 16.52 -7.67 46.79
CA LEU A 230 16.36 -8.19 45.43
C LEU A 230 17.60 -8.94 44.94
N ARG A 231 18.80 -8.41 45.21
CA ARG A 231 20.08 -8.96 44.72
C ARG A 231 20.50 -10.27 45.42
N ASN A 232 20.15 -10.44 46.71
CA ASN A 232 20.71 -11.51 47.55
C ASN A 232 19.70 -12.59 48.00
N THR A 233 18.48 -12.65 47.45
CA THR A 233 17.45 -13.61 47.92
C THR A 233 16.67 -14.31 46.81
N ILE A 234 16.10 -15.48 47.15
CA ILE A 234 15.15 -16.23 46.30
C ILE A 234 13.94 -15.38 45.90
N VAL A 235 13.61 -14.34 46.68
CA VAL A 235 12.52 -13.39 46.37
C VAL A 235 12.76 -12.63 45.07
N GLY A 236 14.02 -12.31 44.72
CA GLY A 236 14.36 -11.65 43.45
C GLY A 236 13.99 -12.50 42.23
N LYS A 237 14.28 -13.82 42.28
CA LYS A 237 13.93 -14.75 41.19
C LYS A 237 12.43 -15.03 41.12
N LEU A 238 11.73 -15.07 42.26
CA LEU A 238 10.27 -15.16 42.30
C LEU A 238 9.59 -13.88 41.78
N PHE A 239 10.13 -12.70 42.08
CA PHE A 239 9.66 -11.42 41.55
C PHE A 239 9.81 -11.36 40.03
N PHE A 240 10.99 -11.71 39.49
CA PHE A 240 11.21 -11.73 38.04
C PHE A 240 10.30 -12.74 37.32
N ASN A 241 10.12 -13.95 37.85
CA ASN A 241 9.23 -14.94 37.24
C ASN A 241 7.74 -14.50 37.20
N ALA A 242 7.34 -13.50 37.99
CA ALA A 242 6.02 -12.88 37.91
C ALA A 242 5.96 -11.69 36.91
N VAL A 243 7.11 -11.14 36.52
CA VAL A 243 7.24 -10.00 35.59
C VAL A 243 7.61 -10.47 34.17
N ALA A 244 8.31 -11.58 34.03
CA ALA A 244 8.66 -12.22 32.75
C ALA A 244 7.53 -13.14 32.22
N THR A 245 6.30 -12.62 32.19
CA THR A 245 5.18 -13.24 31.46
C THR A 245 4.78 -12.36 30.28
N PRO A 246 4.15 -12.92 29.22
CA PRO A 246 3.65 -12.12 28.11
C PRO A 246 2.74 -10.97 28.56
N GLU A 247 1.86 -11.22 29.53
CA GLU A 247 0.93 -10.21 30.07
C GLU A 247 1.67 -9.11 30.83
N SER A 248 2.66 -9.46 31.67
CA SER A 248 3.45 -8.49 32.42
C SER A 248 4.34 -7.65 31.49
N VAL A 249 5.00 -8.25 30.50
CA VAL A 249 5.78 -7.54 29.47
C VAL A 249 4.87 -6.64 28.64
N LYS A 250 3.70 -7.12 28.19
CA LYS A 250 2.71 -6.32 27.46
C LYS A 250 2.22 -5.13 28.29
N ASN A 251 1.91 -5.34 29.56
CA ASN A 251 1.48 -4.27 30.48
C ASN A 251 2.59 -3.24 30.72
N ILE A 252 3.87 -3.63 30.73
CA ILE A 252 5.01 -2.71 30.84
C ILE A 252 5.18 -1.93 29.54
N LEU A 253 5.17 -2.58 28.37
CA LEU A 253 5.26 -1.91 27.08
C LEU A 253 4.09 -0.93 26.87
N CYS A 254 2.86 -1.30 27.24
CA CYS A 254 1.71 -0.38 27.25
C CYS A 254 1.86 0.81 28.23
N GLN A 255 2.85 0.81 29.11
CA GLN A 255 3.22 1.96 29.95
C GLN A 255 4.41 2.75 29.38
N CYS A 256 5.14 2.26 28.38
CA CYS A 256 6.21 3.00 27.67
C CYS A 256 5.70 3.71 26.41
N TYR A 257 4.70 3.12 25.76
CA TYR A 257 4.14 3.57 24.48
C TYR A 257 2.97 4.53 24.69
N HIS A 258 2.96 5.65 23.96
CA HIS A 258 1.80 6.55 23.93
C HIS A 258 0.61 5.88 23.22
N ASP A 259 0.84 5.30 22.05
CA ASP A 259 -0.11 4.42 21.38
C ASP A 259 0.10 2.96 21.80
N THR A 260 -0.77 2.48 22.69
CA THR A 260 -0.75 1.09 23.16
C THR A 260 -1.14 0.06 22.11
N SER A 261 -1.69 0.47 20.95
CA SER A 261 -1.99 -0.44 19.84
C SER A 261 -0.74 -0.91 19.08
N ALA A 262 0.36 -0.16 19.17
CA ALA A 262 1.67 -0.58 18.67
C ALA A 262 2.30 -1.74 19.48
N VAL A 263 1.75 -2.05 20.66
CA VAL A 263 2.20 -3.17 21.50
C VAL A 263 1.56 -4.49 21.03
N THR A 264 2.03 -4.98 19.89
CA THR A 264 1.59 -6.24 19.30
C THR A 264 2.08 -7.45 20.12
N ASP A 265 1.37 -8.58 20.02
CA ASP A 265 1.81 -9.82 20.66
C ASP A 265 3.15 -10.33 20.10
N GLU A 266 3.46 -9.99 18.85
CA GLU A 266 4.77 -10.25 18.22
C GLU A 266 5.88 -9.42 18.90
N LEU A 267 5.70 -8.12 19.08
CA LEU A 267 6.65 -7.26 19.80
C LEU A 267 6.87 -7.75 21.24
N VAL A 268 5.79 -8.15 21.92
CA VAL A 268 5.84 -8.76 23.25
C VAL A 268 6.70 -10.04 23.24
N GLN A 269 6.56 -10.91 22.25
CA GLN A 269 7.40 -12.11 22.13
C GLN A 269 8.86 -11.77 21.80
N VAL A 270 9.13 -10.84 20.87
CA VAL A 270 10.51 -10.44 20.51
C VAL A 270 11.27 -9.88 21.72
N ILE A 271 10.59 -9.13 22.60
CA ILE A 271 11.18 -8.62 23.85
C ILE A 271 11.26 -9.71 24.93
N LEU A 272 10.27 -10.59 25.04
CA LEU A 272 10.21 -11.62 26.08
C LEU A 272 11.24 -12.75 25.85
N GLN A 273 11.40 -13.24 24.62
CA GLN A 273 12.22 -14.44 24.35
C GLN A 273 13.66 -14.35 24.89
N PRO A 274 14.43 -13.27 24.64
CA PRO A 274 15.78 -13.13 25.22
C PRO A 274 15.77 -12.93 26.74
N GLY A 275 14.65 -12.48 27.31
CA GLY A 275 14.45 -12.36 28.76
C GLY A 275 14.21 -13.70 29.47
N LEU A 276 13.99 -14.78 28.71
CA LEU A 276 13.85 -16.15 29.23
C LEU A 276 15.19 -16.94 29.23
N ASP A 277 16.26 -16.37 28.67
CA ASP A 277 17.57 -17.02 28.62
C ASP A 277 18.17 -17.26 30.01
N PRO A 278 18.94 -18.35 30.21
CA PRO A 278 19.73 -18.56 31.41
C PRO A 278 20.63 -17.34 31.71
N GLY A 279 20.55 -16.83 32.94
CA GLY A 279 21.29 -15.65 33.40
C GLY A 279 20.57 -14.31 33.21
N ALA A 280 19.56 -14.20 32.33
CA ALA A 280 18.85 -12.94 32.07
C ALA A 280 18.24 -12.30 33.33
N VAL A 281 17.69 -13.14 34.22
CA VAL A 281 17.16 -12.74 35.53
C VAL A 281 18.21 -12.04 36.40
N ASP A 282 19.39 -12.66 36.51
CA ASP A 282 20.45 -12.22 37.39
C ASP A 282 21.08 -10.92 36.87
N VAL A 283 21.23 -10.77 35.55
CA VAL A 283 21.66 -9.52 34.88
C VAL A 283 20.63 -8.40 35.04
N PHE A 284 19.33 -8.68 34.83
CA PHE A 284 18.28 -7.67 34.95
C PHE A 284 18.16 -7.12 36.38
N LEU A 285 18.31 -7.98 37.40
CA LEU A 285 18.34 -7.57 38.80
C LEU A 285 19.59 -6.75 39.13
N GLU A 286 20.75 -7.10 38.56
CA GLU A 286 21.98 -6.31 38.69
C GLU A 286 21.81 -4.90 38.11
N PHE A 287 21.23 -4.80 36.91
CA PHE A 287 20.92 -3.52 36.25
C PHE A 287 19.96 -2.64 37.07
N ILE A 288 18.82 -3.17 37.53
CA ILE A 288 17.87 -2.41 38.36
C ILE A 288 18.50 -1.98 39.69
N CYS A 289 19.42 -2.78 40.24
CA CYS A 289 20.15 -2.43 41.45
C CYS A 289 21.32 -1.45 41.21
N TYR A 290 21.69 -1.18 39.95
CA TYR A 290 22.82 -0.29 39.61
C TYR A 290 22.44 1.20 39.70
N SER A 291 22.33 1.67 40.95
CA SER A 291 22.05 3.07 41.31
C SER A 291 23.31 3.94 41.47
N GLY A 292 24.46 3.49 40.94
CA GLY A 292 25.73 4.22 40.85
C GLY A 292 26.14 4.56 39.40
N GLY A 293 27.38 5.00 39.18
CA GLY A 293 27.89 5.39 37.85
C GLY A 293 27.58 6.85 37.46
N PRO A 294 27.86 7.25 36.20
CA PRO A 294 27.65 8.61 35.71
C PRO A 294 26.18 8.96 35.43
N LEU A 295 25.85 10.24 35.48
CA LEU A 295 24.60 10.82 34.98
C LEU A 295 24.79 11.49 33.61
N PRO A 296 23.75 11.62 32.76
CA PRO A 296 23.86 12.33 31.48
C PRO A 296 24.44 13.75 31.62
N GLU A 297 23.95 14.52 32.60
CA GLU A 297 24.44 15.87 32.90
C GLU A 297 25.91 15.92 33.38
N GLU A 298 26.49 14.81 33.82
CA GLU A 298 27.90 14.70 34.20
C GLU A 298 28.80 14.36 33.00
N LEU A 299 28.24 13.73 31.95
CA LEU A 299 28.96 13.31 30.74
C LEU A 299 28.87 14.34 29.61
N LEU A 300 27.72 15.00 29.43
CA LEU A 300 27.51 15.99 28.36
C LEU A 300 28.62 17.07 28.29
N PRO A 301 29.11 17.68 29.40
CA PRO A 301 30.23 18.64 29.35
C PRO A 301 31.58 18.03 28.94
N LEU A 302 31.74 16.72 29.08
CA LEU A 302 33.00 16.01 28.86
C LEU A 302 33.15 15.51 27.42
N VAL A 303 32.04 15.23 26.73
CA VAL A 303 32.00 14.88 25.30
C VAL A 303 32.69 15.95 24.44
N LYS A 304 33.24 15.55 23.29
CA LYS A 304 34.02 16.43 22.38
C LYS A 304 33.46 16.47 20.95
N CYS A 305 32.51 15.60 20.63
CA CYS A 305 31.78 15.60 19.37
C CYS A 305 30.39 16.26 19.52
N PRO A 306 29.74 16.66 18.42
CA PRO A 306 28.35 17.11 18.40
C PRO A 306 27.37 16.14 19.06
N VAL A 307 26.38 16.67 19.78
CA VAL A 307 25.24 15.91 20.31
C VAL A 307 23.94 16.53 19.82
N LEU A 308 23.06 15.70 19.25
CA LEU A 308 21.65 16.04 19.02
C LEU A 308 20.80 15.25 20.02
N VAL A 309 19.81 15.92 20.62
CA VAL A 309 18.85 15.27 21.52
C VAL A 309 17.47 15.30 20.86
N ALA A 310 16.78 14.17 20.79
CA ALA A 310 15.38 14.09 20.40
C ALA A 310 14.57 13.40 21.51
N TRP A 311 13.33 13.86 21.69
CA TRP A 311 12.50 13.45 22.84
C TRP A 311 11.01 13.37 22.48
N GLY A 312 10.37 12.26 22.81
CA GLY A 312 8.93 12.06 22.73
C GLY A 312 8.17 13.03 23.64
N GLU A 313 7.32 13.87 23.06
CA GLU A 313 6.49 14.82 23.81
C GLU A 313 5.56 14.11 24.81
N LYS A 314 5.19 12.86 24.52
CA LYS A 314 4.32 12.02 25.34
C LYS A 314 5.07 10.90 26.04
N ASP A 315 6.40 11.01 26.22
CA ASP A 315 7.18 10.03 26.98
C ASP A 315 6.59 9.87 28.40
N PRO A 316 6.03 8.69 28.73
CA PRO A 316 5.40 8.43 30.02
C PRO A 316 6.41 8.05 31.13
N TRP A 317 7.67 7.80 30.78
CA TRP A 317 8.73 7.32 31.66
C TRP A 317 9.72 8.43 32.02
N GLU A 318 10.19 9.18 31.04
CA GLU A 318 11.21 10.23 31.21
C GLU A 318 10.64 11.58 30.71
N PRO A 319 10.06 12.42 31.59
CA PRO A 319 9.31 13.62 31.18
C PRO A 319 10.14 14.61 30.35
N VAL A 320 9.58 15.04 29.21
CA VAL A 320 10.23 15.96 28.27
C VAL A 320 10.64 17.29 28.91
N GLU A 321 9.93 17.77 29.94
CA GLU A 321 10.29 18.97 30.70
C GLU A 321 11.67 18.85 31.38
N LEU A 322 12.03 17.64 31.82
CA LEU A 322 13.33 17.36 32.41
C LEU A 322 14.39 17.16 31.31
N GLY A 323 14.03 16.48 30.22
CA GLY A 323 14.90 16.32 29.05
C GLY A 323 15.35 17.65 28.44
N ARG A 324 14.46 18.64 28.36
CA ARG A 324 14.75 20.00 27.86
C ARG A 324 15.90 20.70 28.58
N ALA A 325 16.23 20.32 29.81
CA ALA A 325 17.41 20.86 30.50
C ALA A 325 18.71 20.54 29.76
N TYR A 326 18.78 19.44 29.00
CA TYR A 326 19.96 19.06 28.23
C TYR A 326 20.24 20.00 27.04
N ALA A 327 19.25 20.77 26.57
CA ALA A 327 19.45 21.82 25.56
C ALA A 327 20.33 23.00 26.04
N SER A 328 20.70 23.04 27.32
CA SER A 328 21.53 24.11 27.90
C SER A 328 23.03 23.80 27.96
N PHE A 329 23.46 22.62 27.48
CA PHE A 329 24.86 22.22 27.45
C PHE A 329 25.48 22.60 26.09
N ASP A 330 26.65 23.27 26.10
CA ASP A 330 27.34 23.74 24.88
C ASP A 330 27.65 22.64 23.84
N THR A 331 27.65 21.37 24.25
CA THR A 331 27.85 20.19 23.39
C THR A 331 26.58 19.71 22.67
N VAL A 332 25.39 20.20 23.07
CA VAL A 332 24.12 19.87 22.45
C VAL A 332 23.79 20.93 21.39
N GLU A 333 23.88 20.55 20.12
CA GLU A 333 23.62 21.45 18.99
C GLU A 333 22.12 21.71 18.80
N GLU A 334 21.28 20.71 19.07
CA GLU A 334 19.82 20.82 18.91
C GLU A 334 19.06 19.91 19.91
N PHE A 335 17.90 20.40 20.37
CA PHE A 335 16.91 19.62 21.11
C PHE A 335 15.59 19.57 20.34
N VAL A 336 15.30 18.42 19.74
CA VAL A 336 14.13 18.14 18.91
C VAL A 336 13.03 17.52 19.77
N VAL A 337 11.80 18.03 19.66
CA VAL A 337 10.61 17.45 20.29
C VAL A 337 9.85 16.65 19.25
N LEU A 338 9.59 15.38 19.52
CA LEU A 338 8.84 14.47 18.68
C LEU A 338 7.36 14.48 19.13
N PRO A 339 6.45 15.15 18.41
CA PRO A 339 5.05 15.31 18.84
C PRO A 339 4.32 13.97 18.86
N ASP A 340 3.45 13.76 19.84
CA ASP A 340 2.64 12.54 20.04
C ASP A 340 3.43 11.21 20.17
N VAL A 341 4.76 11.27 20.32
CA VAL A 341 5.66 10.11 20.46
C VAL A 341 5.95 9.81 21.94
N GLY A 342 6.03 8.51 22.29
CA GLY A 342 6.40 8.00 23.62
C GLY A 342 7.88 7.61 23.73
N HIS A 343 8.24 6.80 24.74
CA HIS A 343 9.64 6.48 25.10
C HIS A 343 10.44 5.70 24.01
N CYS A 344 9.73 5.10 23.05
CA CYS A 344 10.29 4.29 21.96
C CYS A 344 9.98 4.92 20.58
N PRO A 345 10.60 6.05 20.21
CA PRO A 345 10.34 6.75 18.94
C PRO A 345 10.54 5.85 17.71
N GLN A 346 11.54 4.97 17.76
CA GLN A 346 11.90 4.02 16.70
C GLN A 346 10.81 3.00 16.34
N LEU A 347 9.77 2.84 17.17
CA LEU A 347 8.68 1.89 16.97
C LEU A 347 7.29 2.54 16.96
N THR A 348 7.20 3.88 17.05
CA THR A 348 5.93 4.62 17.10
C THR A 348 5.75 5.63 15.96
N GLY A 349 6.73 5.80 15.08
CA GLY A 349 6.59 6.63 13.89
C GLY A 349 7.53 6.25 12.76
N GLY A 350 6.97 5.73 11.67
CA GLY A 350 7.62 5.86 10.36
C GLY A 350 7.66 7.33 9.94
N THR A 351 8.73 7.74 9.27
CA THR A 351 8.95 9.11 8.75
C THR A 351 9.04 10.27 9.76
N THR A 352 10.23 10.43 10.34
CA THR A 352 10.94 11.72 10.25
C THR A 352 12.13 11.58 9.30
N VAL A 353 11.83 11.45 8.01
CA VAL A 353 12.82 11.75 6.95
C VAL A 353 12.94 13.27 6.91
N SER A 354 14.15 13.78 6.80
CA SER A 354 14.44 15.21 6.68
C SER A 354 13.59 15.86 5.59
N ASP A 355 12.97 17.00 5.91
CA ASP A 355 12.25 17.83 4.94
C ASP A 355 13.24 18.42 3.92
N SER A 356 13.57 17.65 2.88
CA SER A 356 14.01 18.19 1.59
C SER A 356 12.76 18.66 0.86
N GLU A 357 12.65 19.95 0.54
CA GLU A 357 11.49 20.54 -0.16
C GLU A 357 11.30 20.02 -1.59
N ASP A 358 12.22 19.18 -2.08
CA ASP A 358 12.22 18.56 -3.40
C ASP A 358 11.22 17.39 -3.47
N GLY A 359 10.05 17.66 -4.06
CA GLY A 359 9.01 16.66 -4.31
C GLY A 359 9.48 15.54 -5.26
N GLY A 360 9.46 14.30 -4.76
CA GLY A 360 9.86 13.10 -5.50
C GLY A 360 9.26 11.83 -4.88
N PHE A 361 9.46 10.69 -5.52
CA PHE A 361 8.94 9.40 -5.05
C PHE A 361 9.40 9.08 -3.62
N GLY A 362 8.47 8.67 -2.75
CA GLY A 362 8.77 8.25 -1.37
C GLY A 362 9.08 9.39 -0.41
N LYS A 363 8.89 10.67 -0.80
CA LYS A 363 9.21 11.86 0.01
C LYS A 363 8.11 12.30 0.99
N GLY A 364 7.02 11.54 1.11
CA GLY A 364 5.92 11.82 2.06
C GLY A 364 5.01 13.01 1.70
N SER A 365 5.38 13.85 0.73
CA SER A 365 4.55 14.94 0.20
C SER A 365 4.68 15.07 -1.32
N ILE A 366 3.64 15.59 -1.98
CA ILE A 366 3.58 15.86 -3.42
C ILE A 366 2.97 17.24 -3.63
N ASP A 367 3.53 18.06 -4.53
CA ASP A 367 2.93 19.33 -4.94
C ASP A 367 2.04 19.15 -6.17
N LEU A 368 0.78 19.55 -6.04
CA LEU A 368 -0.22 19.55 -7.12
C LEU A 368 -0.20 20.84 -7.96
N GLY A 369 0.81 21.70 -7.80
CA GLY A 369 1.00 22.95 -8.54
C GLY A 369 0.76 24.21 -7.69
N GLY A 370 1.27 24.24 -6.47
CA GLY A 370 0.99 25.24 -5.42
C GLY A 370 0.08 24.72 -4.29
N LEU A 371 -0.43 23.48 -4.41
CA LEU A 371 -1.19 22.78 -3.37
C LEU A 371 -0.39 21.55 -2.97
N GLN A 372 0.42 21.68 -1.92
CA GLN A 372 1.17 20.57 -1.34
C GLN A 372 0.20 19.65 -0.60
N VAL A 373 0.25 18.35 -0.88
CA VAL A 373 -0.55 17.33 -0.20
C VAL A 373 0.34 16.31 0.50
N ARG A 374 -0.17 15.73 1.60
CA ARG A 374 0.43 14.61 2.33
C ARG A 374 -0.60 13.52 2.58
N GLN A 375 -0.14 12.27 2.52
CA GLN A 375 -0.93 11.10 2.91
C GLN A 375 -0.96 10.98 4.45
N VAL A 376 -2.15 10.86 5.04
CA VAL A 376 -2.35 10.56 6.47
C VAL A 376 -3.04 9.21 6.59
N THR A 377 -2.39 8.27 7.28
CA THR A 377 -2.84 6.89 7.54
C THR A 377 -3.30 6.67 8.98
N THR A 378 -3.13 7.66 9.85
CA THR A 378 -3.49 7.64 11.27
C THR A 378 -4.80 8.40 11.54
N PHE A 379 -5.61 7.87 12.45
CA PHE A 379 -7.03 8.19 12.52
C PHE A 379 -7.60 8.17 13.93
N ALA A 380 -8.28 9.25 14.31
CA ALA A 380 -9.17 9.27 15.48
C ALA A 380 -10.55 8.72 15.08
N LYS A 381 -11.01 7.67 15.77
CA LYS A 381 -12.37 7.13 15.59
C LYS A 381 -13.42 8.17 16.05
N VAL A 382 -14.39 8.46 15.19
CA VAL A 382 -15.52 9.35 15.53
C VAL A 382 -16.78 8.54 15.83
N TRP A 383 -17.19 7.67 14.90
CA TRP A 383 -18.41 6.88 15.04
C TRP A 383 -18.26 5.50 14.40
N SER A 384 -19.01 4.52 14.88
CA SER A 384 -19.08 3.17 14.29
C SER A 384 -20.43 2.53 14.50
N THR A 385 -20.84 1.74 13.51
CA THR A 385 -21.96 0.81 13.62
C THR A 385 -21.47 -0.62 13.40
N THR A 386 -22.09 -1.58 14.07
CA THR A 386 -21.88 -3.03 13.89
C THR A 386 -23.07 -3.70 13.18
N GLN A 387 -24.00 -2.92 12.63
CA GLN A 387 -25.19 -3.42 11.93
C GLN A 387 -25.20 -2.98 10.46
N GLY A 388 -25.60 -3.88 9.56
CA GLY A 388 -25.65 -3.63 8.12
C GLY A 388 -24.27 -3.58 7.48
N GLY A 389 -24.14 -2.91 6.33
CA GLY A 389 -22.88 -2.83 5.59
C GLY A 389 -22.39 -4.16 5.01
N GLN A 390 -21.15 -4.17 4.54
CA GLN A 390 -20.52 -5.39 4.00
C GLN A 390 -20.43 -6.48 5.06
N ASP A 391 -20.74 -7.72 4.68
CA ASP A 391 -20.77 -8.92 5.53
C ASP A 391 -21.64 -8.81 6.80
N GLY A 392 -22.48 -7.77 6.91
CA GLY A 392 -23.27 -7.48 8.11
C GLY A 392 -22.46 -6.95 9.30
N LEU A 393 -21.18 -6.59 9.12
CA LEU A 393 -20.26 -6.17 10.18
C LEU A 393 -20.29 -4.66 10.46
N GLY A 394 -21.02 -3.89 9.67
CA GLY A 394 -21.10 -2.43 9.75
C GLY A 394 -19.84 -1.73 9.25
N ALA A 395 -19.64 -0.49 9.72
CA ALA A 395 -18.55 0.39 9.29
C ALA A 395 -18.10 1.32 10.43
N THR A 396 -16.90 1.88 10.28
CA THR A 396 -16.32 2.88 11.17
C THR A 396 -15.88 4.12 10.39
N PHE A 397 -16.10 5.28 11.00
CA PHE A 397 -15.89 6.61 10.43
C PHE A 397 -14.91 7.37 11.32
N PHE A 398 -13.96 8.05 10.68
CA PHE A 398 -12.74 8.54 11.32
C PHE A 398 -12.37 9.95 10.89
N LYS A 399 -11.82 10.72 11.83
CA LYS A 399 -11.13 11.98 11.56
C LYS A 399 -9.62 11.70 11.42
N PRO A 400 -8.92 12.28 10.43
CA PRO A 400 -7.46 12.16 10.32
C PRO A 400 -6.77 12.79 11.53
N SER A 401 -5.85 12.07 12.17
CA SER A 401 -5.18 12.54 13.39
C SER A 401 -3.89 11.77 13.71
N PRO A 402 -2.78 12.44 14.09
CA PRO A 402 -2.59 13.89 14.05
C PRO A 402 -2.55 14.43 12.61
N VAL A 403 -2.77 15.73 12.45
CA VAL A 403 -2.61 16.42 11.16
C VAL A 403 -1.24 17.10 11.16
N PRO A 404 -0.36 16.85 10.17
CA PRO A 404 0.95 17.50 10.09
C PRO A 404 0.86 19.03 10.20
N ALA A 405 1.78 19.65 10.93
CA ALA A 405 1.76 21.10 11.19
C ALA A 405 1.65 21.91 9.88
N GLY A 406 0.74 22.88 9.85
CA GLY A 406 0.50 23.71 8.66
C GLY A 406 -0.19 23.00 7.49
N PHE A 407 -0.70 21.78 7.65
CA PHE A 407 -1.65 21.15 6.73
C PHE A 407 -3.08 21.26 7.27
N SER A 408 -4.06 21.19 6.37
CA SER A 408 -5.49 21.25 6.66
C SER A 408 -6.20 19.97 6.21
N VAL A 409 -7.19 19.53 6.98
CA VAL A 409 -8.06 18.40 6.63
C VAL A 409 -8.97 18.78 5.46
N LEU A 410 -9.13 17.87 4.48
CA LEU A 410 -9.99 18.08 3.30
C LEU A 410 -11.29 17.26 3.36
N GLY A 411 -11.35 16.27 4.25
CA GLY A 411 -12.51 15.42 4.52
C GLY A 411 -12.16 14.31 5.52
N HIS A 412 -13.16 13.55 5.96
CA HIS A 412 -12.99 12.41 6.85
C HIS A 412 -12.82 11.09 6.08
N TYR A 413 -12.35 10.06 6.79
CA TYR A 413 -12.18 8.69 6.29
C TYR A 413 -13.31 7.78 6.76
N ALA A 414 -13.61 6.73 5.98
CA ALA A 414 -14.56 5.70 6.36
C ALA A 414 -14.17 4.34 5.76
N GLN A 415 -14.42 3.26 6.49
CA GLN A 415 -14.28 1.90 5.97
C GLN A 415 -15.30 0.91 6.55
N PRO A 416 -15.62 -0.17 5.82
CA PRO A 416 -16.29 -1.33 6.40
C PRO A 416 -15.46 -1.95 7.54
N ASN A 417 -16.13 -2.62 8.47
CA ASN A 417 -15.48 -3.32 9.58
C ASN A 417 -15.00 -4.75 9.22
N ASN A 418 -15.16 -5.19 7.97
CA ASN A 418 -14.71 -6.50 7.49
C ASN A 418 -13.21 -6.57 7.13
N ARG A 419 -12.46 -5.48 7.36
CA ARG A 419 -11.01 -5.37 7.12
C ARG A 419 -10.32 -4.58 8.24
N PRO A 420 -9.01 -4.82 8.48
CA PRO A 420 -8.18 -3.95 9.34
C PRO A 420 -8.19 -2.49 8.88
N LEU A 421 -7.74 -1.57 9.74
CA LEU A 421 -7.53 -0.18 9.35
C LEU A 421 -6.34 -0.10 8.38
N PHE A 422 -6.59 0.29 7.14
CA PHE A 422 -5.58 0.27 6.06
C PHE A 422 -5.73 1.42 5.04
N GLY A 423 -6.60 2.39 5.33
CA GLY A 423 -6.83 3.52 4.43
C GLY A 423 -5.86 4.68 4.62
N HIS A 424 -6.08 5.71 3.80
CA HIS A 424 -5.48 7.02 3.97
C HIS A 424 -6.46 8.11 3.54
N VAL A 425 -6.17 9.36 3.92
CA VAL A 425 -6.68 10.56 3.24
C VAL A 425 -5.53 11.47 2.83
N LEU A 426 -5.83 12.43 1.96
CA LEU A 426 -4.93 13.55 1.68
C LEU A 426 -5.31 14.78 2.52
N VAL A 427 -4.32 15.36 3.19
CA VAL A 427 -4.38 16.68 3.81
C VAL A 427 -3.63 17.69 2.93
N GLY A 428 -4.08 18.93 2.88
CA GLY A 428 -3.55 19.96 1.96
C GLY A 428 -2.93 21.16 2.67
N ARG A 429 -1.88 21.72 2.09
CA ARG A 429 -1.25 23.00 2.44
C ARG A 429 -1.17 23.86 1.19
N ASP A 430 -1.57 25.12 1.30
CA ASP A 430 -1.37 26.11 0.25
C ASP A 430 0.07 26.64 0.29
N THR A 431 0.79 26.51 -0.83
CA THR A 431 2.15 27.02 -1.03
C THR A 431 2.22 28.09 -2.12
N SER A 432 1.08 28.49 -2.69
CA SER A 432 0.98 29.41 -3.85
C SER A 432 1.31 30.88 -3.56
N GLY A 433 1.53 31.24 -2.28
CA GLY A 433 1.93 32.57 -1.85
C GLY A 433 0.90 33.65 -2.20
N ALA A 434 1.30 34.65 -2.98
CA ALA A 434 0.45 35.79 -3.34
C ALA A 434 -0.59 35.49 -4.44
N GLY A 435 -0.66 34.25 -4.95
CA GLY A 435 -1.52 33.83 -6.07
C GLY A 435 -3.02 33.66 -5.76
N GLY A 436 -3.46 34.04 -4.56
CA GLY A 436 -4.83 33.87 -4.07
C GLY A 436 -5.09 32.46 -3.53
N ALA A 437 -5.63 32.38 -2.30
CA ALA A 437 -5.67 31.15 -1.52
C ALA A 437 -6.27 29.95 -2.26
N LEU A 438 -5.60 28.80 -2.21
CA LEU A 438 -6.08 27.53 -2.77
C LEU A 438 -7.03 26.80 -1.83
N LEU A 439 -6.96 27.12 -0.53
CA LEU A 439 -7.76 26.53 0.54
C LEU A 439 -8.59 27.62 1.24
N ALA A 440 -9.88 27.37 1.43
CA ALA A 440 -10.79 28.25 2.13
C ALA A 440 -11.62 27.51 3.18
N ALA A 441 -12.07 28.21 4.23
CA ALA A 441 -13.06 27.67 5.15
C ALA A 441 -14.41 27.46 4.42
N PRO A 442 -15.16 26.37 4.69
CA PRO A 442 -16.57 26.31 4.32
C PRO A 442 -17.36 27.44 4.99
N VAL A 443 -18.37 27.97 4.28
CA VAL A 443 -19.23 29.05 4.79
C VAL A 443 -20.32 28.55 5.73
N ASP A 444 -20.69 27.26 5.61
CA ASP A 444 -21.58 26.56 6.53
C ASP A 444 -21.43 25.03 6.39
N TYR A 445 -22.15 24.25 7.19
CA TYR A 445 -22.33 22.82 7.03
C TYR A 445 -23.81 22.43 6.94
N ALA A 446 -24.16 21.64 5.92
CA ALA A 446 -25.47 21.02 5.78
C ALA A 446 -25.48 19.63 6.42
N LEU A 447 -26.42 19.36 7.34
CA LEU A 447 -26.62 18.03 7.89
C LEU A 447 -27.19 17.09 6.81
N VAL A 448 -26.46 16.01 6.52
CA VAL A 448 -26.89 14.96 5.60
C VAL A 448 -27.76 13.94 6.33
N TRP A 449 -27.28 13.46 7.47
CA TRP A 449 -27.90 12.40 8.27
C TRP A 449 -27.35 12.39 9.71
N SER A 450 -28.15 11.90 10.64
CA SER A 450 -27.76 11.61 12.02
C SER A 450 -28.18 10.19 12.38
N SER A 451 -27.35 9.48 13.13
CA SER A 451 -27.71 8.19 13.69
C SER A 451 -28.91 8.28 14.65
N PRO A 452 -29.71 7.21 14.82
CA PRO A 452 -30.90 7.26 15.68
C PRO A 452 -30.63 7.56 17.17
N ASP A 453 -29.40 7.34 17.63
CA ASP A 453 -28.90 7.67 18.97
C ASP A 453 -28.23 9.06 19.05
N GLY A 454 -28.12 9.77 17.93
CA GLY A 454 -27.45 11.08 17.81
C GLY A 454 -25.93 11.04 17.91
N ALA A 455 -25.31 9.86 18.05
CA ALA A 455 -23.88 9.68 18.30
C ALA A 455 -22.99 9.74 17.02
N GLY A 456 -23.58 9.86 15.83
CA GLY A 456 -22.87 10.00 14.57
C GLY A 456 -23.64 10.91 13.61
N ASN A 457 -23.12 12.12 13.40
CA ASN A 457 -23.76 13.17 12.60
C ASN A 457 -22.88 13.49 11.39
N PHE A 458 -23.47 13.47 10.20
CA PHE A 458 -22.76 13.54 8.92
C PHE A 458 -23.06 14.87 8.23
N TRP A 459 -22.00 15.63 7.93
CA TRP A 459 -22.09 17.02 7.50
C TRP A 459 -21.40 17.24 6.17
N LEU A 460 -22.13 17.79 5.20
CA LEU A 460 -21.58 18.24 3.93
C LEU A 460 -21.11 19.69 4.07
N PRO A 461 -19.82 20.00 3.82
CA PRO A 461 -19.33 21.38 3.86
C PRO A 461 -19.90 22.20 2.70
N THR A 462 -20.48 23.36 3.01
CA THR A 462 -20.92 24.34 2.01
C THR A 462 -19.70 25.17 1.59
N ALA A 463 -19.17 24.90 0.40
CA ALA A 463 -18.01 25.63 -0.12
C ALA A 463 -18.34 27.09 -0.50
N PRO A 464 -17.42 28.05 -0.29
CA PRO A 464 -17.55 29.41 -0.82
C PRO A 464 -17.51 29.45 -2.35
N GLU A 465 -17.94 30.56 -2.93
CA GLU A 465 -17.91 30.78 -4.38
C GLU A 465 -16.47 30.63 -4.93
N GLY A 466 -16.32 29.85 -6.00
CA GLY A 466 -15.01 29.51 -6.58
C GLY A 466 -14.31 28.30 -5.94
N TYR A 467 -14.91 27.65 -4.92
CA TYR A 467 -14.34 26.48 -4.24
C TYR A 467 -15.29 25.27 -4.30
N LYS A 468 -14.77 24.09 -3.95
CA LYS A 468 -15.49 22.81 -3.86
C LYS A 468 -15.09 22.07 -2.59
N ALA A 469 -16.02 21.31 -2.02
CA ALA A 469 -15.75 20.38 -0.94
C ALA A 469 -15.25 19.04 -1.49
N VAL A 470 -14.25 18.44 -0.83
CA VAL A 470 -13.59 17.20 -1.27
C VAL A 470 -14.01 15.99 -0.43
N GLY A 471 -14.60 16.20 0.74
CA GLY A 471 -15.18 15.12 1.56
C GLY A 471 -16.23 15.59 2.56
N VAL A 472 -16.83 14.62 3.23
CA VAL A 472 -17.78 14.79 4.34
C VAL A 472 -17.05 14.94 5.68
N VAL A 473 -17.69 15.59 6.66
CA VAL A 473 -17.26 15.64 8.07
C VAL A 473 -18.20 14.79 8.92
N VAL A 474 -17.68 14.12 9.94
CA VAL A 474 -18.49 13.34 10.91
C VAL A 474 -18.23 13.87 12.31
N THR A 475 -19.28 14.05 13.12
CA THR A 475 -19.16 14.46 14.52
C THR A 475 -19.91 13.52 15.45
N ALA A 476 -19.33 13.25 16.62
CA ALA A 476 -19.97 12.47 17.67
C ALA A 476 -21.06 13.25 18.42
N ALA A 477 -20.95 14.58 18.46
CA ALA A 477 -21.97 15.50 18.95
C ALA A 477 -22.86 16.01 17.81
N ALA A 478 -24.11 16.35 18.13
CA ALA A 478 -25.09 16.94 17.21
C ALA A 478 -24.83 18.43 16.90
N ASP A 479 -23.86 19.05 17.57
CA ASP A 479 -23.41 20.42 17.28
C ASP A 479 -22.79 20.51 15.89
N LYS A 480 -23.04 21.63 15.21
CA LYS A 480 -22.49 21.90 13.88
C LYS A 480 -20.95 21.99 13.93
N PRO A 481 -20.21 21.43 12.98
CA PRO A 481 -18.75 21.50 12.96
C PRO A 481 -18.21 22.92 12.87
N SER A 482 -16.98 23.14 13.35
CA SER A 482 -16.26 24.40 13.17
C SER A 482 -15.96 24.67 11.69
N PRO A 483 -16.00 25.92 11.20
CA PRO A 483 -15.45 26.30 9.89
C PRO A 483 -13.96 25.95 9.69
N ASP A 484 -13.23 25.65 10.77
CA ASP A 484 -11.84 25.19 10.74
C ASP A 484 -11.67 23.66 10.73
N GLU A 485 -12.77 22.90 10.81
CA GLU A 485 -12.73 21.43 10.84
C GLU A 485 -12.21 20.82 9.52
N VAL A 486 -12.53 21.44 8.38
CA VAL A 486 -11.99 21.11 7.06
C VAL A 486 -11.80 22.37 6.20
N ARG A 487 -11.08 22.24 5.07
CA ARG A 487 -10.99 23.27 4.02
C ARG A 487 -11.60 22.79 2.71
N CYS A 488 -12.28 23.72 2.04
CA CYS A 488 -12.69 23.59 0.65
C CYS A 488 -11.52 24.00 -0.27
N VAL A 489 -11.45 23.38 -1.44
CA VAL A 489 -10.36 23.53 -2.41
C VAL A 489 -10.82 24.38 -3.59
N ARG A 490 -9.96 25.28 -4.09
CA ARG A 490 -10.26 26.16 -5.22
C ARG A 490 -10.63 25.31 -6.45
N ALA A 491 -11.68 25.69 -7.18
CA ALA A 491 -12.34 24.80 -8.13
C ALA A 491 -11.44 24.34 -9.29
N ASP A 492 -10.41 25.12 -9.66
CA ASP A 492 -9.40 24.78 -10.66
C ASP A 492 -8.41 23.69 -10.19
N PHE A 493 -8.28 23.49 -8.88
CA PHE A 493 -7.55 22.38 -8.21
C PHE A 493 -8.46 21.18 -7.87
N THR A 494 -9.64 21.11 -8.48
CA THR A 494 -10.57 19.99 -8.32
C THR A 494 -10.99 19.39 -9.66
N ASP A 495 -11.43 18.14 -9.64
CA ASP A 495 -11.91 17.39 -10.80
C ASP A 495 -13.18 16.60 -10.45
N ALA A 496 -13.91 16.13 -11.47
CA ALA A 496 -15.10 15.32 -11.29
C ALA A 496 -14.78 13.99 -10.58
N CYS A 497 -15.62 13.60 -9.62
CA CYS A 497 -15.53 12.34 -8.91
C CYS A 497 -16.75 11.43 -9.12
N GLU A 498 -16.55 10.14 -8.94
CA GLU A 498 -17.58 9.11 -8.86
C GLU A 498 -17.43 8.31 -7.55
N THR A 499 -18.46 7.55 -7.19
CA THR A 499 -18.38 6.58 -6.08
C THR A 499 -17.59 5.34 -6.51
N GLU A 500 -16.68 4.87 -5.66
CA GLU A 500 -15.98 3.60 -5.81
C GLU A 500 -16.69 2.50 -5.00
N ASP A 501 -16.31 2.29 -3.74
CA ASP A 501 -16.82 1.21 -2.89
C ASP A 501 -17.96 1.67 -1.99
N SER A 502 -18.97 0.81 -1.81
CA SER A 502 -19.98 0.99 -0.76
C SER A 502 -19.38 0.70 0.62
N VAL A 503 -19.30 1.71 1.48
CA VAL A 503 -18.80 1.59 2.86
C VAL A 503 -19.90 1.07 3.77
N TRP A 504 -21.09 1.69 3.71
CA TRP A 504 -22.22 1.33 4.56
C TRP A 504 -23.55 1.83 3.96
N SER A 505 -24.64 1.12 4.23
CA SER A 505 -26.00 1.56 3.89
C SER A 505 -27.01 1.12 4.94
N SER A 506 -28.04 1.94 5.17
CA SER A 506 -29.19 1.65 6.05
C SER A 506 -30.49 1.68 5.25
N ASP A 507 -31.09 0.50 5.05
CA ASP A 507 -32.37 0.35 4.34
C ASP A 507 -33.55 1.00 5.08
N LYS A 508 -33.41 1.25 6.39
CA LYS A 508 -34.47 1.84 7.24
C LYS A 508 -34.63 3.33 7.00
N ASP A 509 -33.51 4.02 6.85
CA ASP A 509 -33.43 5.49 6.84
C ASP A 509 -32.92 6.03 5.48
N GLY A 510 -32.66 5.11 4.54
CA GLY A 510 -32.17 5.39 3.19
C GLY A 510 -30.83 6.14 3.16
N PHE A 511 -29.97 5.89 4.15
CA PHE A 511 -28.62 6.42 4.21
C PHE A 511 -27.64 5.52 3.45
N SER A 512 -26.69 6.13 2.75
CA SER A 512 -25.53 5.45 2.16
C SER A 512 -24.25 6.25 2.34
N ALA A 513 -23.14 5.53 2.53
CA ALA A 513 -21.78 6.06 2.50
C ALA A 513 -20.93 5.25 1.51
N SER A 514 -20.19 5.92 0.64
CA SER A 514 -19.33 5.29 -0.37
C SER A 514 -18.03 6.07 -0.56
N THR A 515 -16.91 5.38 -0.81
CA THR A 515 -15.62 6.04 -1.11
C THR A 515 -15.68 6.80 -2.44
N LEU A 516 -14.81 7.80 -2.62
CA LEU A 516 -14.78 8.66 -3.81
C LEU A 516 -13.48 8.50 -4.61
N ARG A 517 -13.62 8.32 -5.93
CA ARG A 517 -12.49 8.31 -6.88
C ARG A 517 -12.68 9.30 -8.02
N PRO A 518 -11.61 9.73 -8.72
CA PRO A 518 -11.73 10.56 -9.91
C PRO A 518 -12.55 9.86 -11.00
N ALA A 519 -13.44 10.59 -11.68
CA ALA A 519 -14.30 10.05 -12.73
C ALA A 519 -13.55 9.78 -14.04
N VAL A 520 -12.53 10.59 -14.36
CA VAL A 520 -11.61 10.37 -15.48
C VAL A 520 -10.30 9.81 -14.93
N ARG A 521 -9.86 8.66 -15.44
CA ARG A 521 -8.67 7.94 -14.97
C ARG A 521 -7.90 7.34 -16.14
N GLY A 522 -6.57 7.30 -16.02
CA GLY A 522 -5.63 6.90 -17.06
C GLY A 522 -4.36 7.72 -16.98
N ILE A 523 -3.40 7.44 -17.85
CA ILE A 523 -2.02 7.95 -17.71
C ILE A 523 -1.92 9.48 -17.79
N GLU A 524 -2.77 10.14 -18.59
CA GLU A 524 -2.82 11.61 -18.69
C GLU A 524 -3.82 12.27 -17.73
N ALA A 525 -4.62 11.48 -17.00
CA ALA A 525 -5.70 11.99 -16.17
C ALA A 525 -5.14 12.70 -14.92
N ARG A 526 -5.67 13.90 -14.64
CA ARG A 526 -5.15 14.79 -13.57
C ARG A 526 -5.93 14.72 -12.27
N GLY A 527 -7.07 14.03 -12.23
CA GLY A 527 -7.82 13.81 -11.01
C GLY A 527 -7.06 12.95 -10.00
N VAL A 528 -6.98 13.42 -8.75
CA VAL A 528 -6.25 12.82 -7.63
C VAL A 528 -7.23 12.28 -6.60
N HIS A 529 -6.99 11.04 -6.14
CA HIS A 529 -7.83 10.36 -5.15
C HIS A 529 -7.50 10.87 -3.73
N ALA A 530 -8.48 11.51 -3.08
CA ALA A 530 -8.28 12.14 -1.78
C ALA A 530 -8.49 11.20 -0.57
N GLY A 531 -8.96 9.97 -0.77
CA GLY A 531 -9.28 9.01 0.31
C GLY A 531 -10.57 9.31 1.09
N THR A 532 -11.32 10.33 0.66
CA THR A 532 -12.57 10.76 1.29
C THR A 532 -13.76 9.91 0.83
N PHE A 533 -14.90 10.10 1.50
CA PHE A 533 -16.16 9.43 1.17
C PHE A 533 -17.30 10.43 0.99
N LEU A 534 -18.31 10.00 0.22
CA LEU A 534 -19.60 10.65 0.04
C LEU A 534 -20.61 10.04 1.01
N ALA A 535 -21.45 10.88 1.61
CA ALA A 535 -22.61 10.48 2.40
C ALA A 535 -23.89 11.02 1.75
N GLN A 536 -24.95 10.21 1.70
CA GLN A 536 -26.25 10.56 1.14
C GLN A 536 -27.39 10.03 2.02
N SER A 537 -28.54 10.70 2.02
CA SER A 537 -29.77 10.17 2.63
C SER A 537 -31.00 10.52 1.79
N SER A 538 -31.92 9.57 1.62
CA SER A 538 -33.22 9.83 0.97
C SER A 538 -34.19 10.63 1.85
N ALA A 539 -33.97 10.68 3.17
CA ALA A 539 -34.81 11.41 4.11
C ALA A 539 -34.63 12.94 4.02
N THR A 540 -33.54 13.40 3.42
CA THR A 540 -33.10 14.81 3.47
C THR A 540 -32.93 15.42 2.06
N PRO A 541 -34.02 15.76 1.34
CA PRO A 541 -33.94 16.60 0.12
C PRO A 541 -33.40 18.02 0.38
N ALA A 542 -33.17 18.39 1.65
CA ALA A 542 -32.85 19.74 2.09
C ALA A 542 -31.61 20.36 1.42
N ALA A 543 -30.58 19.56 1.10
CA ALA A 543 -29.39 20.08 0.41
C ALA A 543 -29.71 20.60 -1.01
N ALA A 544 -30.62 19.93 -1.72
CA ALA A 544 -31.12 20.40 -3.02
C ALA A 544 -32.10 21.58 -2.89
N ALA A 545 -32.86 21.67 -1.79
CA ALA A 545 -33.76 22.77 -1.52
C ALA A 545 -33.05 24.06 -1.07
N ALA A 546 -31.84 23.96 -0.50
CA ALA A 546 -31.04 25.08 -0.02
C ALA A 546 -30.08 25.67 -1.08
N GLY A 547 -30.09 25.17 -2.32
CA GLY A 547 -29.18 25.60 -3.39
C GLY A 547 -27.72 25.19 -3.20
N VAL A 548 -27.44 24.26 -2.27
CA VAL A 548 -26.09 23.77 -1.98
C VAL A 548 -25.67 22.75 -3.06
N SER A 549 -24.44 22.91 -3.58
CA SER A 549 -23.83 21.96 -4.52
C SER A 549 -23.62 20.60 -3.83
N THR A 550 -24.54 19.65 -4.03
CA THR A 550 -24.48 18.29 -3.46
C THR A 550 -23.36 17.42 -4.04
N THR A 551 -22.69 17.88 -5.11
CA THR A 551 -21.50 17.26 -5.69
C THR A 551 -20.25 17.69 -4.95
N LEU A 552 -19.66 16.71 -4.24
CA LEU A 552 -18.23 16.70 -3.90
C LEU A 552 -17.38 16.64 -5.18
N ALA A 553 -16.09 16.88 -5.03
CA ALA A 553 -15.10 16.79 -6.10
C ALA A 553 -13.85 16.03 -5.63
N CYS A 554 -13.10 15.45 -6.56
CA CYS A 554 -11.73 14.99 -6.28
C CYS A 554 -10.75 16.15 -6.38
N LEU A 555 -9.52 15.95 -5.90
CA LEU A 555 -8.41 16.86 -6.14
C LEU A 555 -7.95 16.79 -7.60
N LYS A 556 -7.15 17.76 -8.05
CA LYS A 556 -6.56 17.78 -9.38
C LYS A 556 -5.09 18.21 -9.33
N ASN A 557 -4.22 17.46 -10.00
CA ASN A 557 -2.83 17.83 -10.18
C ASN A 557 -2.67 18.81 -11.36
N ASN A 558 -2.44 20.08 -11.04
CA ASN A 558 -2.17 21.15 -11.99
C ASN A 558 -0.66 21.35 -12.25
N SER A 559 0.23 20.58 -11.61
CA SER A 559 1.66 20.64 -11.88
C SER A 559 1.97 20.29 -13.34
N ALA A 560 2.79 21.12 -13.99
CA ALA A 560 3.33 20.81 -15.31
C ALA A 560 4.16 19.51 -15.29
N SER A 561 4.80 19.24 -14.14
CA SER A 561 5.63 18.06 -13.88
C SER A 561 4.89 17.05 -12.99
N TYR A 562 3.61 16.80 -13.24
CA TYR A 562 2.77 15.88 -12.44
C TYR A 562 3.33 14.45 -12.23
N THR A 563 4.28 14.03 -13.06
CA THR A 563 5.00 12.76 -12.96
C THR A 563 6.29 12.83 -12.14
N SER A 564 6.66 13.97 -11.55
CA SER A 564 7.91 14.11 -10.77
C SER A 564 7.96 13.24 -9.52
N SER A 565 6.79 12.85 -9.00
CA SER A 565 6.62 11.90 -7.90
C SER A 565 6.66 10.42 -8.33
N MET A 566 6.82 10.12 -9.62
CA MET A 566 6.95 8.72 -10.08
C MET A 566 8.32 8.12 -9.74
N PRO A 567 8.40 6.80 -9.50
CA PRO A 567 9.66 6.13 -9.20
C PRO A 567 10.62 6.11 -10.40
N ASP A 568 11.91 6.32 -10.16
CA ASP A 568 12.96 6.07 -11.15
C ASP A 568 13.16 4.56 -11.43
N LEU A 569 14.04 4.20 -12.37
CA LEU A 569 14.25 2.80 -12.76
C LEU A 569 14.84 1.93 -11.62
N ALA A 570 15.65 2.48 -10.71
CA ALA A 570 16.18 1.74 -9.56
C ALA A 570 15.10 1.55 -8.48
N GLN A 571 14.25 2.56 -8.29
CA GLN A 571 13.08 2.50 -7.42
C GLN A 571 12.03 1.51 -7.96
N LEU A 572 11.75 1.51 -9.28
CA LEU A 572 10.91 0.50 -9.94
C LEU A 572 11.42 -0.93 -9.70
N ASN A 573 12.71 -1.17 -9.90
CA ASN A 573 13.32 -2.48 -9.65
C ASN A 573 13.22 -2.88 -8.16
N SER A 574 13.33 -1.92 -7.24
CA SER A 574 13.14 -2.15 -5.81
C SER A 574 11.69 -2.53 -5.47
N LEU A 575 10.70 -1.82 -6.04
CA LEU A 575 9.28 -2.13 -5.87
C LEU A 575 8.92 -3.50 -6.42
N LEU A 576 9.48 -3.88 -7.58
CA LEU A 576 9.29 -5.21 -8.16
C LEU A 576 9.95 -6.31 -7.31
N ALA A 577 11.15 -6.07 -6.77
CA ALA A 577 11.77 -7.00 -5.83
C ALA A 577 10.95 -7.18 -4.53
N ALA A 578 10.29 -6.13 -4.04
CA ALA A 578 9.47 -6.14 -2.84
C ALA A 578 8.05 -6.70 -3.04
N TYR A 579 7.43 -6.45 -4.20
CA TYR A 579 5.98 -6.65 -4.39
C TYR A 579 5.56 -7.47 -5.61
N ALA A 580 6.44 -7.80 -6.56
CA ALA A 580 6.06 -8.63 -7.71
C ALA A 580 5.58 -10.01 -7.21
N PRO A 581 4.36 -10.47 -7.54
CA PRO A 581 3.76 -11.59 -6.82
C PRO A 581 4.42 -12.94 -7.10
N HIS A 582 4.21 -13.89 -6.20
CA HIS A 582 4.38 -15.29 -6.54
C HIS A 582 3.11 -15.82 -7.21
N VAL A 583 3.24 -16.37 -8.41
CA VAL A 583 2.11 -16.92 -9.16
C VAL A 583 2.09 -18.43 -9.01
N TYR A 584 1.03 -18.97 -8.38
CA TYR A 584 0.75 -20.41 -8.40
C TYR A 584 -0.03 -20.77 -9.65
N LEU A 585 0.49 -21.75 -10.39
CA LEU A 585 -0.19 -22.45 -11.46
C LEU A 585 -0.89 -23.68 -10.87
N HIS A 586 -2.05 -24.04 -11.43
CA HIS A 586 -2.81 -25.18 -10.97
C HIS A 586 -2.00 -26.51 -11.10
N PRO A 587 -2.05 -27.47 -10.15
CA PRO A 587 -1.24 -28.70 -10.19
C PRO A 587 -1.38 -29.56 -11.45
N ASN A 588 -2.53 -29.44 -12.13
CA ASN A 588 -2.84 -30.16 -13.37
C ASN A 588 -2.60 -29.32 -14.65
N GLU A 589 -1.97 -28.15 -14.55
CA GLU A 589 -1.71 -27.26 -15.69
C GLU A 589 -0.69 -27.87 -16.67
N PRO A 590 -1.06 -28.11 -17.95
CA PRO A 590 -0.10 -28.58 -18.95
C PRO A 590 0.52 -27.44 -19.78
N TYR A 591 -0.03 -26.22 -19.73
CA TYR A 591 0.40 -25.08 -20.53
C TYR A 591 1.05 -24.02 -19.62
N PHE A 592 2.37 -24.00 -19.60
CA PHE A 592 3.16 -23.10 -18.75
C PHE A 592 3.44 -21.76 -19.46
N PRO A 593 3.72 -20.69 -18.70
CA PRO A 593 4.19 -19.44 -19.28
C PRO A 593 5.57 -19.62 -19.93
N SER A 594 6.00 -18.64 -20.73
CA SER A 594 7.34 -18.61 -21.33
C SER A 594 7.84 -17.16 -21.46
N SER A 595 9.01 -16.95 -22.06
CA SER A 595 9.38 -15.62 -22.56
C SER A 595 9.00 -15.48 -24.03
N VAL A 596 8.66 -14.26 -24.46
CA VAL A 596 8.33 -13.94 -25.86
C VAL A 596 9.47 -14.32 -26.80
N ALA A 597 10.72 -14.03 -26.40
CA ALA A 597 11.91 -14.42 -27.17
C ALA A 597 11.99 -15.95 -27.34
N TRP A 598 11.76 -16.73 -26.27
CA TRP A 598 11.74 -18.19 -26.36
C TRP A 598 10.64 -18.70 -27.31
N PHE A 599 9.46 -18.08 -27.29
CA PHE A 599 8.35 -18.44 -28.18
C PHE A 599 8.73 -18.22 -29.67
N PHE A 600 9.34 -17.08 -29.98
CA PHE A 600 9.82 -16.78 -31.33
C PHE A 600 10.97 -17.71 -31.76
N GLU A 601 12.00 -17.87 -30.92
CA GLU A 601 13.16 -18.76 -31.14
C GLU A 601 12.75 -20.24 -31.31
N ASN A 602 11.64 -20.67 -30.72
CA ASN A 602 11.09 -22.01 -30.89
C ASN A 602 10.17 -22.14 -32.12
N GLY A 603 10.15 -21.16 -33.02
CA GLY A 603 9.57 -21.28 -34.35
C GLY A 603 8.15 -20.73 -34.49
N ALA A 604 7.79 -19.70 -33.73
CA ALA A 604 6.54 -18.96 -33.97
C ALA A 604 6.50 -18.40 -35.40
N LEU A 605 5.31 -18.39 -35.98
CA LEU A 605 5.09 -18.06 -37.38
C LEU A 605 4.12 -16.88 -37.52
N MET A 606 4.49 -15.88 -38.31
CA MET A 606 3.61 -14.80 -38.73
C MET A 606 2.90 -15.16 -40.04
N TYR A 607 1.58 -15.04 -40.01
CA TYR A 607 0.69 -15.23 -41.15
C TYR A 607 0.16 -13.90 -41.66
N GLN A 608 -0.19 -13.85 -42.95
CA GLN A 608 -0.79 -12.67 -43.59
C GLN A 608 -2.09 -13.05 -44.31
N LYS A 609 -3.15 -12.29 -44.06
CA LYS A 609 -4.49 -12.55 -44.60
C LYS A 609 -4.51 -12.43 -46.13
N GLY A 610 -4.99 -13.49 -46.78
CA GLY A 610 -5.08 -13.57 -48.24
C GLY A 610 -3.75 -13.83 -48.97
N SER A 611 -2.64 -14.02 -48.25
CA SER A 611 -1.39 -14.47 -48.85
C SER A 611 -1.42 -15.98 -49.11
N SER A 612 -0.87 -16.40 -50.24
CA SER A 612 -0.60 -17.80 -50.57
C SER A 612 0.87 -18.20 -50.31
N GLN A 613 1.67 -17.27 -49.77
CA GLN A 613 3.06 -17.53 -49.40
C GLN A 613 3.12 -18.37 -48.11
N THR A 614 4.22 -19.09 -47.92
CA THR A 614 4.52 -19.73 -46.64
C THR A 614 4.61 -18.69 -45.53
N PRO A 615 4.09 -18.96 -44.32
CA PRO A 615 4.20 -18.04 -43.19
C PRO A 615 5.66 -17.79 -42.83
N THR A 616 5.95 -16.58 -42.33
CA THR A 616 7.32 -16.11 -42.08
C THR A 616 7.70 -16.38 -40.63
N PRO A 617 8.87 -16.96 -40.33
CA PRO A 617 9.38 -17.06 -38.96
C PRO A 617 9.51 -15.69 -38.29
N VAL A 618 9.12 -15.58 -37.03
CA VAL A 618 9.27 -14.34 -36.26
C VAL A 618 10.71 -14.22 -35.74
N ASP A 619 11.32 -13.04 -35.88
CA ASP A 619 12.66 -12.77 -35.33
C ASP A 619 12.61 -12.71 -33.78
N ALA A 620 13.71 -13.07 -33.10
CA ALA A 620 13.71 -13.27 -31.64
C ALA A 620 13.29 -12.05 -30.80
N ASP A 621 13.39 -10.82 -31.34
CA ASP A 621 12.93 -9.58 -30.72
C ASP A 621 11.60 -9.04 -31.28
N GLY A 622 11.03 -9.72 -32.29
CA GLY A 622 9.86 -9.29 -33.05
C GLY A 622 10.11 -8.16 -34.04
N SER A 623 11.37 -7.87 -34.43
CA SER A 623 11.71 -6.73 -35.31
C SER A 623 11.13 -6.84 -36.73
N ASN A 624 10.80 -8.04 -37.20
CA ASN A 624 10.10 -8.26 -38.48
C ASN A 624 8.56 -8.18 -38.40
N LEU A 625 7.99 -7.94 -37.21
CA LEU A 625 6.54 -7.79 -37.04
C LEU A 625 6.04 -6.40 -37.47
N PRO A 626 4.87 -6.30 -38.13
CA PRO A 626 4.23 -5.04 -38.48
C PRO A 626 4.00 -4.12 -37.27
N GLN A 627 4.64 -2.95 -37.29
CA GLN A 627 4.62 -1.96 -36.21
C GLN A 627 3.49 -0.95 -36.37
N GLY A 628 2.65 -0.80 -35.34
CA GLY A 628 1.62 0.23 -35.24
C GLY A 628 0.49 0.15 -36.28
N GLY A 629 -0.55 0.97 -36.11
CA GLY A 629 -1.69 1.06 -37.03
C GLY A 629 -2.94 0.29 -36.59
N GLY A 630 -2.95 -0.24 -35.37
CA GLY A 630 -4.06 -0.96 -34.77
C GLY A 630 -4.31 -2.36 -35.34
N ASN A 631 -5.31 -3.02 -34.79
CA ASN A 631 -5.75 -4.33 -35.28
C ASN A 631 -6.63 -4.18 -36.53
N ASP A 632 -6.03 -4.42 -37.70
CA ASP A 632 -6.68 -4.49 -39.01
C ASP A 632 -7.12 -5.92 -39.40
N GLY A 633 -6.81 -6.92 -38.58
CA GLY A 633 -6.97 -8.35 -38.88
C GLY A 633 -6.19 -8.79 -40.11
N GLY A 634 -5.11 -8.08 -40.47
CA GLY A 634 -4.28 -8.34 -41.65
C GLY A 634 -3.18 -9.38 -41.41
N TYR A 635 -2.75 -9.56 -40.17
CA TYR A 635 -1.67 -10.46 -39.75
C TYR A 635 -2.02 -11.13 -38.42
N TRP A 636 -1.56 -12.36 -38.21
CA TRP A 636 -1.64 -13.02 -36.91
C TRP A 636 -0.42 -13.92 -36.67
N LEU A 637 -0.16 -14.26 -35.41
CA LEU A 637 0.83 -15.28 -35.04
C LEU A 637 0.16 -16.65 -34.90
N ASP A 638 0.88 -17.74 -35.17
CA ASP A 638 0.50 -19.11 -34.81
C ASP A 638 1.76 -19.90 -34.39
N LEU A 639 1.51 -21.06 -33.79
CA LEU A 639 2.50 -22.05 -33.39
C LEU A 639 3.29 -22.61 -34.60
N PRO A 640 4.46 -23.22 -34.36
CA PRO A 640 5.23 -23.92 -35.37
C PRO A 640 4.41 -24.92 -36.20
N ALA A 641 4.76 -25.06 -37.48
CA ALA A 641 4.06 -25.97 -38.40
C ALA A 641 4.39 -27.46 -38.17
N ASP A 642 5.54 -27.78 -37.58
CA ASP A 642 5.88 -29.16 -37.19
C ASP A 642 5.08 -29.58 -35.94
N GLY A 643 4.43 -30.74 -35.99
CA GLY A 643 3.53 -31.19 -34.93
C GLY A 643 4.21 -31.47 -33.58
N ASN A 644 5.46 -31.94 -33.57
CA ASN A 644 6.18 -32.20 -32.32
C ASN A 644 6.63 -30.88 -31.67
N GLN A 645 7.13 -29.95 -32.50
CA GLN A 645 7.52 -28.62 -32.05
C GLN A 645 6.30 -27.78 -31.64
N ARG A 646 5.15 -27.91 -32.33
CA ARG A 646 3.86 -27.31 -31.93
C ARG A 646 3.47 -27.70 -30.51
N GLU A 647 3.45 -29.00 -30.22
CA GLU A 647 3.09 -29.52 -28.89
C GLU A 647 4.16 -29.23 -27.82
N LYS A 648 5.43 -29.06 -28.20
CA LYS A 648 6.48 -28.52 -27.31
C LYS A 648 6.20 -27.07 -26.95
N VAL A 649 5.92 -26.22 -27.94
CA VAL A 649 5.71 -24.77 -27.73
C VAL A 649 4.44 -24.50 -26.94
N LYS A 650 3.34 -25.23 -27.18
CA LYS A 650 2.11 -25.13 -26.37
C LYS A 650 2.38 -25.31 -24.87
N ARG A 651 3.27 -26.23 -24.49
CA ARG A 651 3.60 -26.49 -23.07
C ARG A 651 4.37 -25.34 -22.42
N GLY A 652 4.94 -24.43 -23.19
CA GLY A 652 5.75 -23.32 -22.69
C GLY A 652 7.05 -23.74 -22.02
N ASP A 653 7.63 -22.81 -21.25
CA ASP A 653 8.89 -22.98 -20.54
C ASP A 653 8.87 -22.20 -19.22
N LEU A 654 8.32 -22.82 -18.18
CA LEU A 654 8.29 -22.25 -16.83
C LEU A 654 9.70 -21.90 -16.30
N ALA A 655 10.73 -22.63 -16.72
CA ALA A 655 12.10 -22.39 -16.27
C ALA A 655 12.68 -21.12 -16.92
N GLY A 656 12.43 -20.91 -18.22
CA GLY A 656 12.82 -19.71 -18.98
C GLY A 656 11.82 -18.55 -18.96
N ALA A 657 10.67 -18.70 -18.29
CA ALA A 657 9.61 -17.69 -18.26
C ALA A 657 10.06 -16.35 -17.66
N LYS A 658 9.62 -15.25 -18.30
CA LYS A 658 9.83 -13.87 -17.88
C LYS A 658 8.50 -13.16 -17.70
N VAL A 659 8.51 -12.02 -17.00
CA VAL A 659 7.36 -11.14 -16.85
C VAL A 659 7.71 -9.74 -17.34
N TYR A 660 6.74 -9.07 -17.96
CA TYR A 660 6.96 -7.80 -18.65
C TYR A 660 6.19 -6.70 -17.92
N VAL A 661 6.89 -5.69 -17.43
CA VAL A 661 6.31 -4.66 -16.57
C VAL A 661 6.08 -3.38 -17.36
N GLN A 662 4.84 -2.91 -17.34
CA GLN A 662 4.49 -1.53 -17.66
C GLN A 662 4.37 -0.74 -16.35
N ALA A 663 5.18 0.31 -16.20
CA ALA A 663 5.04 1.28 -15.11
C ALA A 663 4.33 2.53 -15.64
N LYS A 664 3.15 2.87 -15.08
CA LYS A 664 2.32 3.98 -15.56
C LYS A 664 1.90 4.93 -14.42
N PRO A 665 1.91 6.26 -14.64
CA PRO A 665 1.40 7.22 -13.67
C PRO A 665 -0.13 7.11 -13.61
N MET A 666 -0.69 7.12 -12.41
CA MET A 666 -2.14 7.03 -12.21
C MET A 666 -2.61 8.01 -11.15
N LEU A 667 -3.92 8.33 -11.19
CA LEU A 667 -4.60 9.24 -10.24
C LEU A 667 -3.85 10.59 -10.08
N GLY A 668 -3.54 11.25 -11.20
CA GLY A 668 -2.80 12.51 -11.20
C GLY A 668 -1.33 12.41 -10.79
N GLY A 669 -0.72 11.23 -10.87
CA GLY A 669 0.70 11.01 -10.55
C GLY A 669 0.98 10.78 -9.05
N THR A 670 -0.06 10.63 -8.22
CA THR A 670 0.10 10.33 -6.79
C THR A 670 0.22 8.83 -6.48
N VAL A 671 -0.04 7.97 -7.47
CA VAL A 671 0.25 6.52 -7.39
C VAL A 671 0.91 6.05 -8.68
N ALA A 672 1.75 5.02 -8.56
CA ALA A 672 2.31 4.28 -9.69
C ALA A 672 1.62 2.92 -9.81
N ASP A 673 1.10 2.62 -11.00
CA ASP A 673 0.62 1.28 -11.33
C ASP A 673 1.73 0.51 -12.06
N LEU A 674 2.06 -0.67 -11.55
CA LEU A 674 2.99 -1.61 -12.16
C LEU A 674 2.19 -2.81 -12.67
N ALA A 675 1.83 -2.81 -13.95
CA ALA A 675 1.14 -3.92 -14.60
C ALA A 675 2.18 -4.98 -15.01
N VAL A 676 2.12 -6.14 -14.35
CA VAL A 676 3.03 -7.28 -14.52
C VAL A 676 2.36 -8.29 -15.47
N TRP A 677 2.77 -8.25 -16.74
CA TRP A 677 2.24 -9.09 -17.81
C TRP A 677 2.99 -10.43 -17.90
N ILE A 678 2.24 -11.50 -18.09
CA ILE A 678 2.73 -12.88 -18.17
C ILE A 678 2.22 -13.48 -19.49
N PHE A 679 3.15 -14.03 -20.28
CA PHE A 679 2.87 -14.59 -21.60
C PHE A 679 2.78 -16.12 -21.56
N TYR A 680 1.68 -16.64 -22.08
CA TYR A 680 1.45 -18.08 -22.27
C TYR A 680 1.38 -18.38 -23.77
N PRO A 681 2.23 -19.26 -24.32
CA PRO A 681 2.16 -19.62 -25.75
C PRO A 681 0.81 -20.22 -26.18
N PHE A 682 0.05 -20.78 -25.25
CA PHE A 682 -1.22 -21.43 -25.51
C PHE A 682 -2.13 -21.42 -24.26
N ASN A 683 -3.38 -21.01 -24.43
CA ASN A 683 -4.45 -21.15 -23.45
C ASN A 683 -5.24 -22.43 -23.74
N GLY A 684 -5.66 -23.14 -22.69
CA GLY A 684 -6.25 -24.47 -22.80
C GLY A 684 -7.78 -24.52 -22.91
N PRO A 685 -8.38 -25.72 -23.03
CA PRO A 685 -9.80 -25.87 -23.26
C PRO A 685 -10.64 -25.51 -22.03
N ALA A 686 -11.67 -24.69 -22.25
CA ALA A 686 -12.57 -24.23 -21.20
C ALA A 686 -13.42 -25.37 -20.61
N ARG A 687 -13.83 -25.19 -19.35
CA ARG A 687 -14.61 -26.16 -18.58
C ARG A 687 -15.81 -25.47 -17.96
N ALA A 688 -16.96 -26.14 -17.90
CA ALA A 688 -18.19 -25.62 -17.30
C ALA A 688 -18.67 -26.45 -16.11
N LYS A 689 -19.40 -25.81 -15.19
CA LYS A 689 -20.23 -26.48 -14.18
C LYS A 689 -21.71 -26.28 -14.54
N VAL A 690 -22.53 -27.31 -14.34
CA VAL A 690 -23.97 -27.24 -14.58
C VAL A 690 -24.73 -27.96 -13.46
N GLY A 691 -25.19 -27.19 -12.48
CA GLY A 691 -25.94 -27.70 -11.33
C GLY A 691 -25.11 -28.70 -10.51
N LEU A 692 -25.59 -29.95 -10.43
CA LEU A 692 -24.90 -31.04 -9.73
C LEU A 692 -23.77 -31.69 -10.54
N ILE A 693 -23.65 -31.42 -11.86
CA ILE A 693 -22.54 -31.94 -12.65
C ILE A 693 -21.32 -31.04 -12.40
N PRO A 694 -20.25 -31.54 -11.75
CA PRO A 694 -19.21 -30.68 -11.23
C PRO A 694 -18.32 -30.09 -12.33
N SER A 695 -18.08 -30.81 -13.42
CA SER A 695 -17.20 -30.41 -14.52
C SER A 695 -17.65 -31.03 -15.84
N ILE A 696 -17.73 -30.20 -16.88
CA ILE A 696 -17.99 -30.57 -18.28
C ILE A 696 -16.89 -29.92 -19.12
N PRO A 697 -15.97 -30.68 -19.74
CA PRO A 697 -15.03 -30.14 -20.73
C PRO A 697 -15.80 -29.61 -21.93
N LEU A 698 -15.40 -28.47 -22.52
CA LEU A 698 -16.14 -27.86 -23.63
C LEU A 698 -15.58 -28.21 -25.03
N GLY A 699 -14.77 -29.27 -25.13
CA GLY A 699 -14.03 -29.58 -26.36
C GLY A 699 -12.88 -28.59 -26.54
N GLU A 700 -12.67 -28.12 -27.76
CA GLU A 700 -11.65 -27.13 -28.13
C GLU A 700 -12.06 -25.68 -27.78
N ILE A 701 -13.29 -25.45 -27.30
CA ILE A 701 -13.79 -24.11 -26.98
C ILE A 701 -12.90 -23.45 -25.90
N GLY A 702 -12.38 -22.27 -26.23
CA GLY A 702 -11.54 -21.46 -25.35
C GLY A 702 -10.04 -21.62 -25.61
N GLU A 703 -9.62 -22.69 -26.30
CA GLU A 703 -8.23 -22.85 -26.73
C GLU A 703 -7.84 -21.69 -27.66
N HIS A 704 -6.64 -21.14 -27.48
CA HIS A 704 -6.07 -20.16 -28.40
C HIS A 704 -4.55 -20.03 -28.21
N VAL A 705 -3.87 -19.48 -29.22
CA VAL A 705 -2.42 -19.25 -29.22
C VAL A 705 -2.12 -17.84 -28.71
N GLY A 706 -1.03 -17.70 -27.94
CA GLY A 706 -0.48 -16.40 -27.57
C GLY A 706 -1.36 -15.60 -26.61
N ASP A 707 -1.54 -16.11 -25.41
CA ASP A 707 -2.35 -15.52 -24.36
C ASP A 707 -1.54 -14.60 -23.42
N TRP A 708 -2.19 -13.54 -22.94
CA TRP A 708 -1.60 -12.44 -22.18
C TRP A 708 -2.48 -12.11 -20.97
N GLU A 709 -2.01 -12.50 -19.78
CA GLU A 709 -2.68 -12.22 -18.52
C GLU A 709 -1.79 -11.36 -17.62
N HIS A 710 -2.39 -10.54 -16.75
CA HIS A 710 -1.65 -9.62 -15.89
C HIS A 710 -2.20 -9.45 -14.48
N VAL A 711 -1.36 -8.91 -13.62
CA VAL A 711 -1.71 -8.38 -12.30
C VAL A 711 -1.14 -6.97 -12.19
N THR A 712 -1.88 -6.02 -11.62
CA THR A 712 -1.43 -4.63 -11.48
C THR A 712 -1.21 -4.29 -10.02
N LEU A 713 0.02 -3.93 -9.65
CA LEU A 713 0.37 -3.41 -8.32
C LEU A 713 0.12 -1.90 -8.30
N ARG A 714 -0.70 -1.39 -7.38
CA ARG A 714 -0.88 0.06 -7.16
C ARG A 714 -0.09 0.50 -5.95
N VAL A 715 0.94 1.31 -6.17
CA VAL A 715 1.91 1.78 -5.17
C VAL A 715 1.71 3.26 -4.86
N SER A 716 1.76 3.66 -3.59
CA SER A 716 1.72 5.07 -3.21
C SER A 716 3.02 5.77 -3.60
N ASN A 717 2.94 6.89 -4.33
CA ASN A 717 4.12 7.70 -4.61
C ASN A 717 4.57 8.55 -3.40
N PHE A 718 3.77 8.62 -2.33
CA PHE A 718 4.15 9.29 -1.10
C PHE A 718 5.13 8.46 -0.25
N SER A 719 4.90 7.16 -0.12
CA SER A 719 5.65 6.27 0.79
C SER A 719 6.36 5.10 0.10
N GLY A 720 5.99 4.78 -1.14
CA GLY A 720 6.42 3.56 -1.84
C GLY A 720 5.70 2.29 -1.41
N GLU A 721 4.67 2.38 -0.55
CA GLU A 721 3.91 1.23 -0.06
C GLU A 721 2.92 0.69 -1.11
N LEU A 722 2.75 -0.63 -1.14
CA LEU A 722 1.69 -1.30 -1.90
C LEU A 722 0.32 -1.00 -1.27
N LEU A 723 -0.58 -0.36 -2.03
CA LEU A 723 -1.93 -0.03 -1.60
C LEU A 723 -2.92 -1.15 -1.94
N ARG A 724 -2.89 -1.65 -3.18
CA ARG A 724 -3.77 -2.73 -3.65
C ARG A 724 -3.18 -3.45 -4.85
N MET A 725 -3.58 -4.71 -5.06
CA MET A 725 -3.25 -5.49 -6.25
C MET A 725 -4.52 -5.83 -7.03
N TYR A 726 -4.49 -5.63 -8.35
CA TYR A 726 -5.53 -6.03 -9.28
C TYR A 726 -5.23 -7.40 -9.86
N PHE A 727 -6.26 -8.23 -9.97
CA PHE A 727 -6.21 -9.56 -10.56
C PHE A 727 -7.06 -9.56 -11.83
N SER A 728 -6.41 -9.74 -13.00
CA SER A 728 -7.10 -9.90 -14.29
C SER A 728 -7.92 -11.19 -14.30
N GLN A 729 -9.20 -11.07 -14.66
CA GLN A 729 -10.15 -12.19 -14.75
C GLN A 729 -10.83 -12.13 -16.12
N HIS A 730 -10.05 -12.34 -17.18
CA HIS A 730 -10.45 -12.12 -18.57
C HIS A 730 -10.68 -10.61 -18.84
N SER A 731 -11.80 -10.22 -19.47
CA SER A 731 -12.06 -8.82 -19.91
C SER A 731 -12.27 -7.76 -18.80
N ALA A 732 -12.17 -8.15 -17.53
CA ALA A 732 -12.31 -7.33 -16.32
C ALA A 732 -11.65 -8.05 -15.13
N GLY A 733 -11.72 -7.53 -13.92
CA GLY A 733 -11.03 -8.12 -12.77
C GLY A 733 -11.43 -7.52 -11.42
N THR A 734 -10.56 -7.68 -10.42
CA THR A 734 -10.85 -7.27 -9.04
C THR A 734 -9.62 -6.69 -8.36
N TRP A 735 -9.78 -5.52 -7.73
CA TRP A 735 -8.80 -4.96 -6.81
C TRP A 735 -8.94 -5.58 -5.41
N VAL A 736 -7.81 -5.86 -4.75
CA VAL A 736 -7.76 -6.30 -3.36
C VAL A 736 -6.74 -5.46 -2.60
N ASP A 737 -7.17 -4.89 -1.46
CA ASP A 737 -6.32 -4.12 -0.54
C ASP A 737 -5.10 -4.94 -0.10
N ALA A 738 -3.93 -4.32 0.03
CA ALA A 738 -2.72 -5.05 0.40
C ALA A 738 -2.80 -5.74 1.78
N SER A 739 -3.59 -5.20 2.73
CA SER A 739 -3.90 -5.83 4.02
C SER A 739 -4.77 -7.10 3.95
N ARG A 740 -5.31 -7.43 2.76
CA ARG A 740 -6.16 -8.59 2.48
C ARG A 740 -5.54 -9.56 1.47
N LEU A 741 -4.34 -9.27 0.97
CA LEU A 741 -3.61 -10.18 0.10
C LEU A 741 -3.06 -11.35 0.90
N GLU A 742 -2.99 -12.51 0.26
CA GLU A 742 -2.22 -13.64 0.77
C GLU A 742 -0.74 -13.39 0.48
N TYR A 743 0.12 -13.56 1.48
CA TYR A 743 1.58 -13.47 1.36
C TYR A 743 2.20 -14.86 1.51
N LEU A 744 3.40 -15.04 0.97
CA LEU A 744 4.05 -16.34 1.00
C LEU A 744 4.87 -16.52 2.30
N ASP A 745 4.46 -17.46 3.16
CA ASP A 745 5.08 -17.69 4.47
C ASP A 745 6.61 -17.83 4.39
N GLY A 746 7.32 -16.82 4.90
CA GLY A 746 8.78 -16.81 5.00
C GLY A 746 9.24 -17.40 6.32
N GLY A 747 9.54 -18.70 6.35
CA GLY A 747 10.18 -19.34 7.49
C GLY A 747 11.47 -18.61 7.88
N ASP A 748 11.57 -18.21 9.16
CA ASP A 748 12.70 -17.54 9.82
C ASP A 748 13.41 -16.44 9.00
N GLY A 749 12.65 -15.70 8.19
CA GLY A 749 13.21 -14.69 7.26
C GLY A 749 12.24 -13.93 6.36
N GLY A 750 10.92 -14.05 6.55
CA GLY A 750 9.92 -13.07 6.08
C GLY A 750 9.98 -12.62 4.61
N GLY A 751 9.68 -13.50 3.65
CA GLY A 751 9.47 -13.11 2.26
C GLY A 751 8.12 -12.40 2.05
N SER A 752 8.06 -11.09 2.25
CA SER A 752 6.84 -10.25 2.27
C SER A 752 6.17 -9.99 0.91
N ARG A 753 6.21 -10.94 -0.02
CA ARG A 753 5.63 -10.80 -1.37
C ARG A 753 4.22 -11.40 -1.49
N PRO A 754 3.29 -10.73 -2.17
CA PRO A 754 1.92 -11.21 -2.33
C PRO A 754 1.85 -12.43 -3.26
N VAL A 755 0.73 -13.14 -3.20
CA VAL A 755 0.45 -14.35 -3.98
C VAL A 755 -0.70 -14.09 -4.97
N ALA A 756 -0.61 -14.70 -6.14
CA ALA A 756 -1.69 -14.79 -7.11
C ALA A 756 -1.85 -16.24 -7.61
N TYR A 757 -3.06 -16.59 -8.04
CA TYR A 757 -3.39 -17.92 -8.54
C TYR A 757 -3.87 -17.85 -9.98
N ALA A 758 -3.16 -18.50 -10.90
CA ALA A 758 -3.63 -18.73 -12.25
C ALA A 758 -4.69 -19.85 -12.26
N SER A 759 -5.78 -19.62 -12.96
CA SER A 759 -6.78 -20.65 -13.19
C SER A 759 -6.30 -21.71 -14.20
N LEU A 760 -6.69 -22.97 -13.96
CA LEU A 760 -6.37 -24.10 -14.85
C LEU A 760 -6.87 -23.83 -16.27
N HIS A 761 -5.97 -24.00 -17.24
CA HIS A 761 -6.12 -23.77 -18.69
C HIS A 761 -6.33 -22.32 -19.08
N GLY A 762 -7.26 -21.62 -18.41
CA GLY A 762 -7.70 -20.27 -18.76
C GLY A 762 -6.80 -19.14 -18.26
N HIS A 763 -5.83 -19.46 -17.40
CA HIS A 763 -4.75 -18.62 -16.85
C HIS A 763 -5.12 -17.33 -16.09
N ALA A 764 -6.35 -16.83 -16.22
CA ALA A 764 -6.94 -15.76 -15.44
C ALA A 764 -6.61 -15.84 -13.94
N PHE A 765 -6.29 -14.69 -13.36
CA PHE A 765 -5.72 -14.54 -12.03
C PHE A 765 -6.76 -14.30 -10.94
N TYR A 766 -6.54 -14.91 -9.78
CA TYR A 766 -7.39 -14.80 -8.59
C TYR A 766 -6.57 -14.61 -7.31
N PRO A 767 -7.11 -13.91 -6.30
CA PRO A 767 -6.43 -13.66 -5.03
C PRO A 767 -6.34 -14.87 -4.10
N ASN A 768 -7.13 -15.93 -4.36
CA ASN A 768 -7.23 -17.10 -3.49
C ASN A 768 -7.36 -18.39 -4.32
N ALA A 769 -6.92 -19.50 -3.76
CA ALA A 769 -7.24 -20.83 -4.31
C ALA A 769 -8.74 -21.15 -4.17
N GLY A 770 -9.27 -21.96 -5.10
CA GLY A 770 -10.69 -22.35 -5.14
C GLY A 770 -11.25 -22.40 -6.57
N THR A 771 -12.55 -22.67 -6.69
CA THR A 771 -13.28 -22.58 -7.97
C THR A 771 -14.08 -21.28 -8.03
N VAL A 772 -13.78 -20.40 -9.00
CA VAL A 772 -14.65 -19.28 -9.36
C VAL A 772 -15.52 -19.67 -10.54
N LEU A 773 -16.81 -19.32 -10.50
CA LEU A 773 -17.77 -19.61 -11.55
C LEU A 773 -18.20 -18.34 -12.29
N GLN A 774 -17.75 -18.19 -13.53
CA GLN A 774 -18.13 -17.09 -14.40
C GLN A 774 -19.48 -17.40 -15.06
N GLY A 775 -20.55 -16.75 -14.60
CA GLY A 775 -21.91 -17.05 -15.03
C GLY A 775 -22.93 -16.81 -13.91
N ASN A 776 -23.99 -17.62 -13.86
CA ASN A 776 -24.99 -17.54 -12.80
C ASN A 776 -24.62 -18.54 -11.68
N SER A 777 -23.79 -18.05 -10.75
CA SER A 777 -23.35 -18.79 -9.55
C SER A 777 -24.54 -19.30 -8.71
N GLY A 778 -25.59 -18.50 -8.54
CA GLY A 778 -26.82 -18.88 -7.81
C GLY A 778 -27.62 -20.03 -8.43
N LEU A 779 -27.49 -20.27 -9.74
CA LEU A 779 -28.03 -21.46 -10.42
C LEU A 779 -27.00 -22.61 -10.54
N GLY A 780 -25.76 -22.40 -10.10
CA GLY A 780 -24.66 -23.35 -10.28
C GLY A 780 -24.29 -23.60 -11.75
N ILE A 781 -24.51 -22.63 -12.64
CA ILE A 781 -24.19 -22.72 -14.08
C ILE A 781 -23.17 -21.63 -14.42
N GLY A 782 -21.95 -22.05 -14.77
CA GLY A 782 -20.83 -21.14 -15.02
C GLY A 782 -19.67 -21.80 -15.75
N ILE A 783 -18.83 -21.02 -16.43
CA ILE A 783 -17.46 -21.42 -16.79
C ILE A 783 -16.66 -21.55 -15.48
N ARG A 784 -15.80 -22.56 -15.38
CA ARG A 784 -14.98 -22.87 -14.20
C ARG A 784 -13.58 -22.29 -14.37
N ASN A 785 -13.21 -21.40 -13.46
CA ASN A 785 -11.83 -21.00 -13.24
C ASN A 785 -11.36 -21.72 -11.97
N ASP A 786 -10.54 -22.77 -12.13
CA ASP A 786 -10.10 -23.66 -11.05
C ASP A 786 -8.66 -23.31 -10.62
N CYS A 787 -8.50 -22.77 -9.41
CA CYS A 787 -7.24 -22.27 -8.84
C CYS A 787 -6.75 -23.15 -7.69
N ALA A 788 -5.47 -23.52 -7.68
CA ALA A 788 -4.86 -24.30 -6.58
C ALA A 788 -3.33 -24.12 -6.54
N ARG A 789 -2.72 -24.42 -5.38
CA ARG A 789 -1.25 -24.38 -5.21
C ARG A 789 -0.58 -25.57 -5.90
N GLY A 790 -0.07 -25.36 -7.11
CA GLY A 790 0.80 -26.28 -7.85
C GLY A 790 2.20 -25.71 -8.04
N SER A 791 2.73 -25.84 -9.27
CA SER A 791 3.98 -25.18 -9.68
C SER A 791 3.92 -23.67 -9.46
N ARG A 792 5.05 -23.03 -9.11
CA ARG A 792 5.10 -21.61 -8.78
C ARG A 792 6.05 -20.86 -9.72
N LEU A 793 5.55 -19.86 -10.43
CA LEU A 793 6.37 -18.85 -11.07
C LEU A 793 6.74 -17.78 -10.04
N ASP A 794 8.05 -17.56 -9.86
CA ASP A 794 8.56 -16.38 -9.18
C ASP A 794 8.63 -15.23 -10.19
N THR A 795 7.86 -14.17 -9.99
CA THR A 795 7.85 -13.01 -10.92
C THR A 795 8.84 -11.91 -10.53
N GLY A 796 9.72 -12.14 -9.54
CA GLY A 796 10.60 -11.13 -8.96
C GLY A 796 11.91 -10.88 -9.70
N ALA A 797 12.91 -10.39 -8.95
CA ALA A 797 14.22 -10.00 -9.47
C ALA A 797 14.89 -11.10 -10.30
N GLY A 798 15.38 -10.73 -11.49
CA GLY A 798 15.95 -11.66 -12.48
C GLY A 798 14.95 -12.25 -13.48
N ARG A 799 13.64 -12.05 -13.30
CA ARG A 799 12.59 -12.44 -14.26
C ARG A 799 11.70 -11.28 -14.73
N CYS A 800 11.67 -10.14 -14.01
CA CYS A 800 11.09 -8.89 -14.51
C CYS A 800 11.92 -8.27 -15.64
N GLU A 801 11.25 -7.79 -16.68
CA GLU A 801 11.76 -6.80 -17.63
C GLU A 801 10.81 -5.60 -17.66
N VAL A 802 11.28 -4.41 -17.30
CA VAL A 802 10.50 -3.17 -17.47
C VAL A 802 10.51 -2.82 -18.95
N VAL A 803 9.40 -3.10 -19.64
CA VAL A 803 9.27 -2.94 -21.11
C VAL A 803 8.71 -1.59 -21.49
N SER A 804 8.01 -0.89 -20.60
CA SER A 804 7.44 0.43 -20.87
C SER A 804 7.32 1.25 -19.59
N ALA A 805 7.87 2.46 -19.62
CA ALA A 805 7.73 3.50 -18.61
C ALA A 805 7.90 4.85 -19.31
N GLU A 806 6.80 5.35 -19.89
CA GLU A 806 6.78 6.49 -20.83
C GLU A 806 7.44 7.75 -20.22
N TYR A 807 7.21 8.00 -18.92
CA TYR A 807 7.78 9.12 -18.16
C TYR A 807 9.31 9.02 -17.91
N LEU A 808 9.92 7.85 -18.11
CA LEU A 808 11.37 7.65 -18.06
C LEU A 808 12.01 7.48 -19.45
N GLY A 809 11.21 7.45 -20.53
CA GLY A 809 11.69 7.18 -21.88
C GLY A 809 12.27 5.76 -22.06
N VAL A 810 11.80 4.76 -21.30
CA VAL A 810 12.23 3.37 -21.46
C VAL A 810 11.96 2.89 -22.89
N LYS A 811 12.99 2.35 -23.55
CA LYS A 811 12.89 1.85 -24.92
C LYS A 811 12.09 0.55 -24.95
N GLU A 812 10.91 0.61 -25.57
CA GLU A 812 10.05 -0.54 -25.77
C GLU A 812 10.64 -1.57 -26.76
N PRO A 813 10.44 -2.88 -26.54
CA PRO A 813 10.86 -3.92 -27.49
C PRO A 813 9.93 -3.99 -28.71
N ALA A 814 10.45 -4.43 -29.86
CA ALA A 814 9.72 -4.36 -31.13
C ALA A 814 8.42 -5.20 -31.15
N TRP A 815 8.42 -6.36 -30.49
CA TRP A 815 7.20 -7.16 -30.34
C TRP A 815 6.05 -6.45 -29.61
N LEU A 816 6.34 -5.49 -28.72
CA LEU A 816 5.32 -4.77 -27.97
C LEU A 816 4.54 -3.78 -28.87
N GLY A 817 5.10 -3.41 -30.03
CA GLY A 817 4.42 -2.62 -31.07
C GLY A 817 3.56 -3.43 -32.05
N PHE A 818 3.44 -4.75 -31.86
CA PHE A 818 2.59 -5.61 -32.70
C PHE A 818 1.13 -5.59 -32.21
N GLU A 819 0.36 -4.69 -32.81
CA GLU A 819 -1.04 -4.37 -32.48
C GLU A 819 -2.09 -5.29 -33.17
N ARG A 820 -1.71 -6.49 -33.60
CA ARG A 820 -2.62 -7.49 -34.24
C ARG A 820 -2.76 -8.76 -33.39
N GLU A 821 -3.39 -9.79 -33.93
CA GLU A 821 -3.65 -11.01 -33.18
C GLU A 821 -2.38 -11.84 -32.91
N TRP A 822 -2.18 -12.23 -31.64
CA TRP A 822 -1.12 -13.12 -31.18
C TRP A 822 -1.44 -14.62 -31.36
N GLY A 823 -2.61 -14.91 -31.92
CA GLY A 823 -3.11 -16.25 -32.25
C GLY A 823 -4.13 -16.19 -33.40
N PRO A 824 -4.47 -17.33 -34.03
CA PRO A 824 -5.58 -17.36 -34.97
C PRO A 824 -6.92 -17.07 -34.28
N ARG A 825 -7.87 -16.51 -35.03
CA ARG A 825 -9.28 -16.44 -34.60
C ARG A 825 -9.99 -17.73 -35.01
N ASP A 826 -10.14 -18.66 -34.07
CA ASP A 826 -10.86 -19.90 -34.30
C ASP A 826 -12.39 -19.70 -34.19
N GLU A 827 -13.09 -19.83 -35.33
CA GLU A 827 -14.56 -19.79 -35.39
C GLU A 827 -15.16 -21.16 -35.01
N TYR A 828 -15.37 -21.39 -33.72
CA TYR A 828 -16.04 -22.61 -33.24
C TYR A 828 -17.56 -22.61 -33.49
N ASP A 829 -18.09 -23.71 -34.00
CA ASP A 829 -19.53 -24.02 -33.90
C ASP A 829 -19.85 -24.43 -32.45
N ILE A 830 -19.99 -23.43 -31.57
CA ILE A 830 -20.30 -23.57 -30.14
C ILE A 830 -21.50 -24.48 -29.92
N GLY A 831 -22.51 -24.36 -30.79
CA GLY A 831 -23.70 -25.20 -30.76
C GLY A 831 -23.36 -26.68 -30.97
N ARG A 832 -22.51 -27.01 -31.95
CA ARG A 832 -22.05 -28.37 -32.24
C ARG A 832 -21.17 -28.94 -31.13
N GLU A 833 -20.19 -28.19 -30.65
CA GLU A 833 -19.26 -28.70 -29.63
C GLU A 833 -19.94 -28.87 -28.26
N ILE A 834 -20.84 -27.97 -27.86
CA ILE A 834 -21.69 -28.22 -26.67
C ILE A 834 -22.65 -29.39 -26.91
N ASN A 835 -23.20 -29.57 -28.11
CA ASN A 835 -23.95 -30.77 -28.47
C ASN A 835 -23.08 -32.04 -28.61
N ARG A 836 -21.76 -31.94 -28.51
CA ARG A 836 -20.82 -33.07 -28.45
C ARG A 836 -20.44 -33.39 -27.02
N ALA A 837 -19.97 -32.39 -26.28
CA ALA A 837 -19.53 -32.46 -24.89
C ALA A 837 -20.67 -32.73 -23.89
N ALA A 838 -21.83 -32.09 -24.08
CA ALA A 838 -22.93 -32.08 -23.12
C ALA A 838 -24.16 -32.90 -23.56
N ARG A 839 -23.98 -33.96 -24.37
CA ARG A 839 -25.08 -34.76 -24.96
C ARG A 839 -26.14 -35.25 -23.97
N LEU A 840 -25.70 -35.62 -22.77
CA LEU A 840 -26.55 -36.15 -21.69
C LEU A 840 -27.38 -35.07 -20.98
N LEU A 841 -27.11 -33.77 -21.22
CA LEU A 841 -27.89 -32.68 -20.65
C LEU A 841 -29.21 -32.45 -21.41
N PRO A 842 -30.29 -32.05 -20.71
CA PRO A 842 -31.52 -31.57 -21.33
C PRO A 842 -31.24 -30.44 -22.32
N ARG A 843 -32.00 -30.38 -23.43
CA ARG A 843 -31.81 -29.40 -24.50
C ARG A 843 -31.84 -27.95 -24.00
N SER A 844 -32.78 -27.60 -23.12
CA SER A 844 -32.89 -26.28 -22.51
C SER A 844 -31.70 -25.88 -21.65
N VAL A 845 -30.96 -26.85 -21.11
CA VAL A 845 -29.74 -26.62 -20.32
C VAL A 845 -28.54 -26.42 -21.26
N ARG A 846 -28.44 -27.20 -22.34
CA ARG A 846 -27.44 -26.97 -23.40
C ARG A 846 -27.61 -25.61 -24.07
N GLU A 847 -28.83 -25.18 -24.36
CA GLU A 847 -29.11 -23.86 -24.95
C GLU A 847 -28.74 -22.70 -24.00
N ARG A 848 -28.88 -22.88 -22.68
CA ARG A 848 -28.40 -21.91 -21.68
C ARG A 848 -26.88 -21.89 -21.58
N LEU A 849 -26.23 -23.06 -21.61
CA LEU A 849 -24.77 -23.15 -21.60
C LEU A 849 -24.16 -22.55 -22.88
N ALA A 850 -24.76 -22.79 -24.05
CA ALA A 850 -24.32 -22.20 -25.31
C ALA A 850 -24.37 -20.67 -25.28
N LYS A 851 -25.49 -20.08 -24.83
CA LYS A 851 -25.60 -18.62 -24.66
C LYS A 851 -24.64 -18.05 -23.62
N LEU A 852 -24.25 -18.83 -22.60
CA LEU A 852 -23.24 -18.41 -21.64
C LEU A 852 -21.84 -18.41 -22.28
N VAL A 853 -21.46 -19.50 -22.96
CA VAL A 853 -20.20 -19.63 -23.69
C VAL A 853 -20.07 -18.53 -24.75
N GLU A 854 -21.10 -18.32 -25.55
CA GLU A 854 -21.18 -17.25 -26.56
C GLU A 854 -21.06 -15.85 -25.95
N LYS A 855 -21.52 -15.63 -24.71
CA LYS A 855 -21.36 -14.35 -24.01
C LYS A 855 -19.98 -14.17 -23.36
N VAL A 856 -19.32 -15.25 -22.96
CA VAL A 856 -18.14 -15.22 -22.08
C VAL A 856 -16.83 -15.47 -22.83
N LEU A 857 -16.84 -16.35 -23.83
CA LEU A 857 -15.65 -16.84 -24.54
C LEU A 857 -15.59 -16.42 -26.01
N VAL A 858 -16.59 -15.67 -26.51
CA VAL A 858 -16.53 -15.06 -27.85
C VAL A 858 -16.23 -13.58 -27.68
N GLY A 859 -15.04 -13.18 -28.09
CA GLY A 859 -14.52 -11.82 -28.02
C GLY A 859 -13.53 -11.54 -29.14
N GLU A 860 -12.86 -10.40 -29.07
CA GLU A 860 -11.69 -10.14 -29.92
C GLU A 860 -10.62 -11.21 -29.63
N GLY A 861 -9.98 -11.72 -30.68
CA GLY A 861 -8.95 -12.76 -30.55
C GLY A 861 -7.75 -12.32 -29.69
N PRO A 862 -6.88 -13.25 -29.29
CA PRO A 862 -5.69 -12.95 -28.48
C PRO A 862 -4.91 -11.78 -29.09
N THR A 863 -4.66 -10.73 -28.30
CA THR A 863 -3.93 -9.53 -28.73
C THR A 863 -2.81 -9.20 -27.74
N GLY A 864 -1.85 -8.39 -28.17
CA GLY A 864 -0.73 -8.00 -27.31
C GLY A 864 -1.12 -6.94 -26.27
N PRO A 865 -0.34 -6.78 -25.19
CA PRO A 865 -0.68 -5.93 -24.04
C PRO A 865 -1.17 -4.51 -24.37
N LYS A 866 -0.63 -3.86 -25.41
CA LYS A 866 -1.05 -2.53 -25.86
C LYS A 866 -2.49 -2.42 -26.35
N MET A 867 -3.10 -3.52 -26.78
CA MET A 867 -4.48 -3.54 -27.25
C MET A 867 -5.49 -3.59 -26.10
N HIS A 868 -5.05 -3.96 -24.90
CA HIS A 868 -5.91 -3.94 -23.71
C HIS A 868 -6.13 -2.48 -23.27
N GLY A 869 -7.40 -2.11 -23.03
CA GLY A 869 -7.75 -0.71 -22.73
C GLY A 869 -7.07 -0.15 -21.47
N ASN A 870 -6.69 -1.01 -20.53
CA ASN A 870 -5.93 -0.68 -19.32
C ASN A 870 -4.47 -0.29 -19.60
N TRP A 871 -3.93 -0.48 -20.82
CA TRP A 871 -2.57 -0.03 -21.15
C TRP A 871 -2.43 1.50 -21.03
N ARG A 872 -3.51 2.27 -21.30
CA ARG A 872 -3.52 3.74 -21.11
C ARG A 872 -4.54 4.22 -20.07
N ASN A 873 -5.50 3.38 -19.69
CA ASN A 873 -6.55 3.71 -18.73
C ASN A 873 -6.34 2.99 -17.39
N ASP A 874 -7.27 3.19 -16.45
CA ASP A 874 -7.34 2.40 -15.21
C ASP A 874 -7.74 0.95 -15.49
N GLU A 875 -7.50 0.06 -14.53
CA GLU A 875 -7.97 -1.32 -14.57
C GLU A 875 -9.50 -1.40 -14.49
N ARG A 876 -10.09 -2.43 -15.12
CA ARG A 876 -11.54 -2.56 -15.26
C ARG A 876 -12.12 -3.54 -14.24
N GLU A 877 -12.91 -3.03 -13.31
CA GLU A 877 -13.66 -3.85 -12.35
C GLU A 877 -14.79 -4.66 -13.04
N ALA A 878 -15.10 -5.84 -12.47
CA ALA A 878 -15.97 -6.88 -13.03
C ALA A 878 -17.46 -6.79 -12.64
#